data_AF-A0A9J7XB90-F1
#
_entry.id   AF-A0A9J7XB90-F1
#
_cell.length_a   1.000
_cell.length_b   1.000
_cell.length_c   1.000
_cell.angle_alpha   90.00
_cell.angle_beta   90.00
_cell.angle_gamma   90.00
#
_symmetry.space_group_name_H-M   'P 1'
#
loop_
_entity.id
_entity.type
_entity.pdbx_description
1 polymer ?
#
loop_
_entity_poly.entity_id
_entity_poly.type
_entity_poly.pdbx_seq_one_letter_code
_entity_poly.pdbx_strand_id
1 'polypeptide(L)'
;MLNHVQPGVSNLSQSSSESSGFSKEPRYILDEWKSDFEGTSQLLSKGPPSLDEPPPPVPPRNPIPQNDPFIVHRSSAPRDVNLFTPEVDQPKLSFGDTLNYDNLNDSLSKLNEDWLSPNRSQRANGDKSGKTVARSNTLPPQIPPRTYLPAQKSTRSQRRVSIDPVSLGSRPNGFGYELFQVSEERDEEVAAFCHILDLLRLAYPCNDYSKNTGFVWSPCVAQDELQQGLGVSIKVTVYSDNFREPLTFSCDGSSTIDLLIYQTLCYAHDDLDMIDVDDYLLKICGQAEFLKKVCFPIQINQLPRESQLTVTLYATPVPPPGGAEEKGKQKRSIEALGWVTMPLFNFRHPQYEFSQDRRLLWEKRYFCHVEASRLPLVLASAPSWEWACLPDIYALLRQWGCMNHLDALGLLNATFPDQECRRTAVQWMDSISDPELLDFLPQLVQALKYECYLDSHLVRFLLRRAIGDIRIAHYLFWLLKDALQDSQFSVRYQYLLAALLCCSGRGLREEFDRQCWLVNILAKIAQRVRDASPSSRQAILREGLDEVKQFFSMNSSCRLPLNPGLFVKGINIQSCSYFNSNAVPLKLSFQNQDTLGDHVNVIFKCGDDLRQDMLTLQIIRIMNKIWIQEGLDMRMVIFRCFSTGRGKGMVEMIPSAETLRKIQVEHGVTGSFKDRPLADWLQKHNPTEDEYEKAVENFIYSCAGCCVATYILGICDRHNDNIMLKTSGHMFHIDFGKFLGHAQMFGNIKRDRAPFVFTSDMAYVINGGDKPSSRFHDFVDLCCEAYNLIRKHAHLFLNLLGLMLSSGIPELSDVDDLKYVYDALRPHESEADATMHFTRLIESSLGSVATKLNFFIHNLAQMKFASSEERPVLSFAPRVYTLKSDGVIRNLFVCRHIKTYTPSKGYSYVVKVEREGQQGSTLVQRTFEEFHELHSKLQLIFPSSKLPSFPSRFVIGRSRGEALADRRKEELNGYVWHLIHATQEVAQCDLIYTFFHPLPRDERAGSVGTVSSSSFSPDVSWAPVPGTVAGEVKLSVLYKSDKLFIMVMHIRGLVSDGTDPDPYVKLYLLPDPQKTSKRKTKAARRTCNPTYNEMLVYDKIPRGDLQQRTVHLRVLSEGAFWENTLLGETIIQLKDLTPGHRWVGWHQLGSDINR
;
A
#
# COMPACT_ATOMS: atom_id res chain seq x y z
N MET A 1 17.55 -12.34 74.72
CA MET A 1 18.87 -11.86 75.21
C MET A 1 19.24 -10.71 74.28
N LEU A 2 19.32 -9.46 74.75
CA LEU A 2 20.41 -8.86 75.55
C LEU A 2 21.74 -8.87 74.75
N ASN A 3 22.44 -7.74 74.52
CA ASN A 3 22.16 -6.36 74.94
C ASN A 3 23.06 -5.30 74.24
N HIS A 4 22.55 -4.05 74.08
CA HIS A 4 23.29 -2.75 74.19
C HIS A 4 24.48 -2.42 73.22
N VAL A 5 24.95 -1.17 72.97
CA VAL A 5 24.56 0.23 73.35
C VAL A 5 25.17 1.28 72.37
N GLN A 6 24.67 2.52 72.33
CA GLN A 6 25.22 3.69 71.56
C GLN A 6 26.17 4.58 72.42
N PRO A 7 26.99 5.48 71.85
CA PRO A 7 26.59 6.87 71.45
C PRO A 7 26.99 7.20 69.99
N GLY A 8 26.70 8.34 69.33
CA GLY A 8 26.27 9.68 69.76
C GLY A 8 27.42 10.71 69.63
N VAL A 9 27.30 11.97 69.16
CA VAL A 9 26.16 12.81 68.69
C VAL A 9 26.70 13.96 67.80
N SER A 10 26.05 14.34 66.68
CA SER A 10 25.71 15.74 66.28
C SER A 10 25.35 15.96 64.79
N ASN A 11 24.13 16.49 64.57
CA ASN A 11 23.63 17.50 63.59
C ASN A 11 24.54 17.95 62.41
N LEU A 12 24.03 18.26 61.20
CA LEU A 12 22.77 18.96 60.87
C LEU A 12 22.31 18.78 59.39
N SER A 13 21.06 19.21 59.10
CA SER A 13 20.47 19.62 57.80
C SER A 13 20.25 18.63 56.63
N GLN A 14 18.96 18.34 56.39
CA GLN A 14 18.24 18.34 55.10
C GLN A 14 18.82 17.61 53.86
N SER A 15 18.26 16.45 53.53
CA SER A 15 17.19 16.32 52.50
C SER A 15 16.69 14.87 52.44
N SER A 16 15.49 14.61 51.90
CA SER A 16 14.80 13.32 51.98
C SER A 16 14.72 12.60 50.62
N SER A 17 15.16 11.34 50.57
CA SER A 17 15.04 10.48 49.37
C SER A 17 14.76 9.01 49.71
N GLU A 18 13.47 8.67 49.79
CA GLU A 18 12.89 7.32 49.74
C GLU A 18 11.61 7.44 48.88
N SER A 19 11.14 6.46 48.11
CA SER A 19 11.63 5.11 47.77
C SER A 19 11.08 4.71 46.39
N SER A 20 11.56 3.63 45.76
CA SER A 20 11.02 3.11 44.49
C SER A 20 10.61 1.63 44.59
N GLY A 21 9.31 1.37 44.67
CA GLY A 21 8.73 0.02 44.60
C GLY A 21 8.60 -0.48 43.15
N PHE A 22 8.70 -1.79 42.95
CA PHE A 22 8.69 -2.41 41.61
C PHE A 22 7.28 -2.66 41.05
N SER A 23 7.10 -2.35 39.77
CA SER A 23 6.24 -3.11 38.84
C SER A 23 6.99 -3.23 37.51
N LYS A 24 6.84 -4.34 36.77
CA LYS A 24 7.64 -4.64 35.57
C LYS A 24 6.80 -4.93 34.34
N GLU A 25 6.92 -4.08 33.32
CA GLU A 25 6.71 -4.45 31.92
C GLU A 25 8.01 -5.02 31.32
N PRO A 26 7.97 -5.99 30.39
CA PRO A 26 9.15 -6.49 29.70
C PRO A 26 9.50 -5.65 28.47
N ARG A 27 10.61 -4.91 28.52
CA ARG A 27 11.34 -4.45 27.33
C ARG A 27 12.57 -5.32 27.11
N TYR A 28 12.86 -5.67 25.85
CA TYR A 28 14.13 -6.28 25.44
C TYR A 28 14.87 -5.31 24.51
N ILE A 29 16.04 -4.87 24.96
CA ILE A 29 17.14 -4.36 24.13
C ILE A 29 18.39 -5.15 24.56
N LEU A 30 19.35 -5.29 23.65
CA LEU A 30 20.61 -5.97 23.89
C LEU A 30 21.38 -5.31 25.04
N ASP A 31 22.14 -6.11 25.79
CA ASP A 31 23.57 -5.81 25.94
C ASP A 31 24.37 -7.09 26.21
N GLU A 32 25.70 -6.97 26.19
CA GLU A 32 26.65 -8.05 26.46
C GLU A 32 26.53 -8.62 27.89
N TRP A 33 27.19 -9.75 28.17
CA TRP A 33 27.97 -9.89 29.41
C TRP A 33 29.07 -10.96 29.28
N LYS A 34 30.25 -10.64 29.80
CA LYS A 34 31.30 -11.61 30.17
C LYS A 34 31.20 -11.87 31.67
N SER A 35 31.40 -13.12 32.10
CA SER A 35 32.02 -13.40 33.40
C SER A 35 32.49 -14.86 33.46
N ASP A 36 33.70 -15.07 33.96
CA ASP A 36 34.34 -16.36 34.15
C ASP A 36 33.73 -17.16 35.30
N PHE A 37 33.98 -18.48 35.35
CA PHE A 37 34.17 -19.21 36.60
C PHE A 37 35.05 -20.46 36.42
N GLU A 38 35.95 -20.69 37.36
CA GLU A 38 36.92 -21.81 37.37
C GLU A 38 36.33 -23.09 38.00
N GLY A 39 36.92 -24.29 37.78
CA GLY A 39 36.33 -25.51 38.37
C GLY A 39 36.98 -26.90 38.22
N THR A 40 38.23 -27.04 37.76
CA THR A 40 39.12 -28.23 37.92
C THR A 40 38.55 -29.68 37.88
N SER A 41 38.99 -30.52 36.92
CA SER A 41 39.84 -31.69 37.27
C SER A 41 40.59 -32.38 36.11
N GLN A 42 41.89 -32.54 36.37
CA GLN A 42 43.00 -33.35 35.82
C GLN A 42 42.63 -34.73 35.19
N LEU A 43 43.42 -35.36 34.29
CA LEU A 43 44.85 -35.74 34.41
C LEU A 43 45.66 -35.76 33.08
N LEU A 44 46.94 -35.35 33.16
CA LEU A 44 48.18 -35.79 32.45
C LEU A 44 48.10 -36.29 30.98
N SER A 45 48.93 -35.84 30.01
CA SER A 45 50.08 -34.90 29.96
C SER A 45 50.38 -34.55 28.46
N LYS A 46 51.44 -33.88 27.96
CA LYS A 46 52.81 -33.53 28.43
C LYS A 46 53.41 -32.37 27.55
N GLY A 47 54.69 -32.01 27.74
CA GLY A 47 55.47 -31.06 26.90
C GLY A 47 56.99 -31.27 27.11
N PRO A 48 57.91 -30.28 26.95
CA PRO A 48 57.82 -28.89 26.41
C PRO A 48 58.96 -28.66 25.33
N PRO A 49 59.52 -27.45 24.96
CA PRO A 49 59.35 -26.05 25.45
C PRO A 49 59.21 -24.91 24.39
N SER A 50 59.16 -23.67 24.92
CA SER A 50 58.98 -22.32 24.32
C SER A 50 60.32 -21.65 23.87
N LEU A 51 60.51 -20.37 23.45
CA LEU A 51 59.98 -19.01 23.78
C LEU A 51 60.23 -18.03 22.57
N ASP A 52 59.80 -16.74 22.44
CA ASP A 52 58.61 -15.93 22.82
C ASP A 52 58.71 -14.50 22.14
N GLU A 53 57.69 -13.63 22.31
CA GLU A 53 57.64 -12.13 22.13
C GLU A 53 57.58 -11.44 20.72
N PRO A 54 57.12 -10.16 20.61
CA PRO A 54 56.45 -9.59 19.40
C PRO A 54 57.20 -8.45 18.63
N PRO A 55 56.68 -7.91 17.49
CA PRO A 55 57.45 -7.09 16.52
C PRO A 55 57.31 -5.53 16.59
N PRO A 56 58.31 -4.77 16.07
CA PRO A 56 58.33 -3.29 15.98
C PRO A 56 57.87 -2.70 14.60
N PRO A 57 57.77 -1.34 14.43
CA PRO A 57 56.95 -0.70 13.38
C PRO A 57 57.68 -0.05 12.16
N VAL A 58 56.89 0.52 11.23
CA VAL A 58 57.25 1.10 9.90
C VAL A 58 57.54 2.62 9.92
N PRO A 59 58.60 3.10 9.21
CA PRO A 59 58.55 4.34 8.39
C PRO A 59 59.46 4.29 7.10
N PRO A 60 59.81 5.38 6.36
CA PRO A 60 58.98 5.99 5.29
C PRO A 60 59.66 6.45 3.94
N ARG A 61 58.84 6.67 2.89
CA ARG A 61 58.93 7.65 1.74
C ARG A 61 60.23 7.94 0.93
N ASN A 62 60.15 7.71 -0.42
CA ASN A 62 60.66 8.52 -1.56
C ASN A 62 62.21 8.71 -1.75
N PRO A 63 62.77 9.20 -2.91
CA PRO A 63 62.24 10.12 -3.94
C PRO A 63 62.63 9.85 -5.45
N ILE A 64 62.65 10.92 -6.27
CA ILE A 64 62.80 11.01 -7.75
C ILE A 64 64.12 11.71 -8.15
N PRO A 65 64.69 11.45 -9.35
CA PRO A 65 65.38 12.47 -10.17
C PRO A 65 64.74 12.60 -11.58
N GLN A 66 64.29 13.76 -12.10
CA GLN A 66 64.93 15.07 -12.40
C GLN A 66 65.83 15.13 -13.64
N ASN A 67 65.44 15.99 -14.61
CA ASN A 67 66.31 16.99 -15.25
C ASN A 67 65.50 18.06 -16.02
N ASP A 68 65.95 19.32 -15.92
CA ASP A 68 65.57 20.52 -16.70
C ASP A 68 66.59 20.71 -17.88
N PRO A 69 66.73 21.82 -18.68
CA PRO A 69 66.21 23.21 -18.54
C PRO A 69 65.72 23.98 -19.82
N PHE A 70 65.04 25.11 -19.57
CA PHE A 70 65.05 26.43 -20.29
C PHE A 70 64.92 26.59 -21.85
N ILE A 71 63.80 27.22 -22.27
CA ILE A 71 63.61 28.41 -23.17
C ILE A 71 64.64 28.71 -24.31
N VAL A 72 64.17 28.89 -25.58
CA VAL A 72 64.42 30.08 -26.45
C VAL A 72 63.65 30.11 -27.81
N HIS A 73 63.46 31.33 -28.33
CA HIS A 73 62.66 31.91 -29.43
C HIS A 73 62.63 31.41 -30.91
N ARG A 74 61.43 31.62 -31.51
CA ARG A 74 61.08 32.33 -32.80
C ARG A 74 61.25 31.71 -34.21
N SER A 75 60.41 32.28 -35.10
CA SER A 75 60.48 32.40 -36.58
C SER A 75 60.27 31.14 -37.45
N SER A 76 59.64 31.22 -38.64
CA SER A 76 58.81 32.30 -39.24
C SER A 76 58.03 31.79 -40.46
N ALA A 77 56.80 32.29 -40.69
CA ALA A 77 56.03 32.04 -41.92
C ALA A 77 56.46 32.98 -43.07
N PRO A 78 56.30 32.52 -44.33
CA PRO A 78 55.49 33.25 -45.33
C PRO A 78 54.53 32.28 -46.10
N ARG A 79 53.49 32.69 -46.84
CA ARG A 79 52.91 34.01 -47.18
C ARG A 79 51.46 33.82 -47.70
N ASP A 80 50.57 34.78 -47.41
CA ASP A 80 49.44 35.36 -48.21
C ASP A 80 48.41 34.41 -48.91
N VAL A 81 47.14 34.76 -49.21
CA VAL A 81 46.56 36.03 -49.71
C VAL A 81 45.06 36.19 -49.32
N ASN A 82 44.66 37.40 -48.90
CA ASN A 82 43.30 38.00 -48.75
C ASN A 82 42.28 37.35 -47.75
N LEU A 83 41.61 38.07 -46.83
CA LEU A 83 40.81 39.33 -46.84
C LEU A 83 39.42 39.17 -47.48
N PHE A 84 38.28 39.56 -46.87
CA PHE A 84 38.01 40.70 -45.97
C PHE A 84 37.14 40.39 -44.73
N THR A 85 37.09 41.34 -43.78
CA THR A 85 36.08 41.50 -42.71
C THR A 85 35.47 42.92 -42.76
N PRO A 86 34.24 43.12 -42.26
CA PRO A 86 34.06 44.07 -41.15
C PRO A 86 33.12 43.56 -40.02
N GLU A 87 32.91 44.40 -38.99
CA GLU A 87 32.39 44.06 -37.66
C GLU A 87 30.85 44.15 -37.53
N VAL A 88 30.26 43.34 -36.63
CA VAL A 88 29.09 43.70 -35.79
C VAL A 88 29.23 43.03 -34.40
N ASP A 89 28.80 43.74 -33.36
CA ASP A 89 28.82 43.51 -31.91
C ASP A 89 28.91 42.09 -31.29
N GLN A 90 29.60 42.04 -30.13
CA GLN A 90 29.45 40.97 -29.13
C GLN A 90 28.25 41.21 -28.19
N PRO A 91 27.32 40.26 -28.04
CA PRO A 91 26.48 40.16 -26.86
C PRO A 91 27.22 39.43 -25.73
N LYS A 92 27.30 40.04 -24.55
CA LYS A 92 27.85 39.40 -23.33
C LYS A 92 26.84 38.36 -22.80
N LEU A 93 27.31 37.15 -22.49
CA LEU A 93 26.57 36.21 -21.65
C LEU A 93 27.23 36.12 -20.27
N SER A 94 26.40 36.15 -19.23
CA SER A 94 26.82 36.14 -17.83
C SER A 94 27.00 34.72 -17.31
N PHE A 95 28.08 34.48 -16.56
CA PHE A 95 28.14 33.34 -15.63
C PHE A 95 27.06 33.54 -14.56
N GLY A 96 25.93 32.84 -14.68
CA GLY A 96 24.77 33.01 -13.80
C GLY A 96 23.76 31.85 -13.84
N ASP A 97 23.71 31.08 -14.92
CA ASP A 97 22.78 29.96 -15.05
C ASP A 97 23.36 28.68 -14.41
N THR A 98 22.89 28.35 -13.21
CA THR A 98 23.01 27.00 -12.67
C THR A 98 22.25 26.01 -13.56
N LEU A 99 22.87 24.85 -13.87
CA LEU A 99 22.25 23.75 -14.61
C LEU A 99 20.84 23.47 -14.06
N ASN A 100 19.82 23.73 -14.87
CA ASN A 100 18.44 23.59 -14.44
C ASN A 100 18.03 22.12 -14.48
N TYR A 101 17.62 21.58 -13.32
CA TYR A 101 17.21 20.19 -13.18
C TYR A 101 15.82 19.92 -13.79
N ASP A 102 15.03 20.96 -14.06
CA ASP A 102 13.71 20.84 -14.72
C ASP A 102 13.82 19.99 -16.00
N ASN A 103 14.66 20.40 -16.96
CA ASN A 103 14.85 19.72 -18.24
C ASN A 103 15.21 18.23 -18.11
N LEU A 104 15.93 17.84 -17.05
CA LEU A 104 16.40 16.47 -16.89
C LEU A 104 15.27 15.51 -16.49
N ASN A 105 14.32 15.96 -15.67
CA ASN A 105 13.10 15.19 -15.36
C ASN A 105 11.98 15.41 -16.40
N ASP A 106 11.91 16.57 -17.05
CA ASP A 106 11.03 16.79 -18.20
C ASP A 106 11.43 15.85 -19.35
N SER A 107 12.73 15.64 -19.59
CA SER A 107 13.23 14.64 -20.54
C SER A 107 12.94 13.19 -20.11
N LEU A 108 12.87 12.88 -18.80
CA LEU A 108 12.47 11.55 -18.31
C LEU A 108 10.96 11.29 -18.40
N SER A 109 10.12 12.31 -18.28
CA SER A 109 8.68 12.17 -18.44
C SER A 109 8.24 12.21 -19.91
N LYS A 110 8.80 13.13 -20.72
CA LYS A 110 8.63 13.15 -22.19
C LYS A 110 9.19 11.89 -22.87
N LEU A 111 10.15 11.20 -22.25
CA LEU A 111 10.59 9.86 -22.67
C LEU A 111 9.51 8.78 -22.62
N ASN A 112 8.29 9.08 -22.16
CA ASN A 112 7.17 8.13 -22.12
C ASN A 112 5.92 8.62 -22.86
N GLU A 113 5.72 9.94 -23.04
CA GLU A 113 4.46 10.51 -23.58
C GLU A 113 4.20 10.20 -25.08
N ASP A 114 5.24 9.98 -25.90
CA ASP A 114 5.08 9.83 -27.37
C ASP A 114 4.61 8.44 -27.87
N TRP A 115 4.03 7.60 -27.01
CA TRP A 115 3.32 6.38 -27.42
C TRP A 115 1.84 6.67 -27.75
N LEU A 116 1.51 7.16 -28.96
CA LEU A 116 0.40 6.64 -29.81
C LEU A 116 0.03 7.49 -31.05
N SER A 117 0.00 6.79 -32.20
CA SER A 117 -0.95 6.95 -33.33
C SER A 117 -0.93 8.21 -34.23
N PRO A 118 -1.17 7.98 -35.55
CA PRO A 118 -1.83 8.97 -36.41
C PRO A 118 -3.07 8.43 -37.17
N ASN A 119 -4.11 9.28 -37.26
CA ASN A 119 -5.31 9.20 -38.13
C ASN A 119 -6.45 8.20 -37.73
N ARG A 120 -7.76 8.55 -37.87
CA ARG A 120 -8.37 9.82 -38.35
C ARG A 120 -9.75 10.13 -37.76
N SER A 121 -10.17 11.37 -37.97
CA SER A 121 -11.30 12.09 -37.35
C SER A 121 -12.68 11.92 -38.00
N GLN A 122 -13.72 11.92 -37.15
CA GLN A 122 -15.00 12.65 -37.24
C GLN A 122 -15.70 12.90 -38.60
N ARG A 123 -17.03 12.70 -38.61
CA ARG A 123 -18.02 13.78 -38.87
C ARG A 123 -19.39 13.42 -38.27
N ALA A 124 -20.26 14.41 -38.06
CA ALA A 124 -21.51 14.28 -37.28
C ALA A 124 -22.68 15.08 -37.86
N ASN A 125 -23.93 14.63 -37.58
CA ASN A 125 -25.14 15.40 -37.21
C ASN A 125 -26.43 14.59 -37.50
N GLY A 126 -27.55 14.88 -36.80
CA GLY A 126 -28.89 14.56 -37.34
C GLY A 126 -29.97 13.90 -36.46
N ASP A 127 -30.26 14.45 -35.28
CA ASP A 127 -31.61 14.70 -34.71
C ASP A 127 -32.80 13.67 -34.75
N LYS A 128 -33.48 13.53 -33.59
CA LYS A 128 -34.92 13.20 -33.34
C LYS A 128 -35.57 11.81 -33.63
N SER A 129 -36.00 11.20 -32.52
CA SER A 129 -37.34 10.60 -32.20
C SER A 129 -37.97 9.48 -33.06
N GLY A 130 -38.32 8.37 -32.40
CA GLY A 130 -39.28 7.37 -32.91
C GLY A 130 -39.60 6.28 -31.87
N LYS A 131 -40.81 5.68 -31.92
CA LYS A 131 -41.25 4.58 -31.05
C LYS A 131 -42.02 3.51 -31.84
N THR A 132 -42.11 2.31 -31.24
CA THR A 132 -43.18 1.27 -31.40
C THR A 132 -43.30 0.39 -32.66
N VAL A 133 -43.26 -0.93 -32.37
CA VAL A 133 -44.18 -2.02 -32.85
C VAL A 133 -43.84 -2.84 -34.12
N ALA A 134 -43.16 -3.96 -33.87
CA ALA A 134 -43.52 -5.37 -34.12
C ALA A 134 -44.05 -5.90 -35.48
N ARG A 135 -43.65 -7.16 -35.76
CA ARG A 135 -44.58 -8.25 -36.11
C ARG A 135 -44.11 -9.60 -35.55
N SER A 136 -45.05 -10.54 -35.39
CA SER A 136 -44.89 -11.82 -34.66
C SER A 136 -45.20 -13.04 -35.52
N ASN A 137 -44.87 -14.24 -35.01
CA ASN A 137 -45.67 -15.49 -34.96
C ASN A 137 -44.72 -16.66 -34.54
N THR A 138 -45.10 -17.72 -33.79
CA THR A 138 -46.42 -18.20 -33.28
C THR A 138 -46.25 -18.92 -31.91
N LEU A 139 -47.34 -19.36 -31.25
CA LEU A 139 -47.34 -19.99 -29.88
C LEU A 139 -47.89 -21.47 -29.87
N PRO A 140 -48.65 -22.00 -28.87
CA PRO A 140 -48.30 -23.12 -27.94
C PRO A 140 -49.25 -24.37 -28.10
N PRO A 141 -49.51 -25.34 -27.14
CA PRO A 141 -49.05 -25.54 -25.74
C PRO A 141 -48.80 -26.99 -25.17
N GLN A 142 -47.99 -27.06 -24.09
CA GLN A 142 -48.12 -27.83 -22.81
C GLN A 142 -48.49 -29.35 -22.61
N ILE A 143 -47.51 -30.11 -22.07
CA ILE A 143 -47.50 -31.07 -20.90
C ILE A 143 -48.35 -32.41 -20.96
N PRO A 144 -48.61 -33.20 -19.86
CA PRO A 144 -48.18 -34.61 -19.55
C PRO A 144 -49.27 -35.72 -19.79
N PRO A 145 -49.25 -37.02 -19.30
CA PRO A 145 -48.39 -37.71 -18.29
C PRO A 145 -48.06 -39.26 -18.39
N ARG A 146 -47.23 -39.73 -17.43
CA ARG A 146 -47.18 -41.06 -16.71
C ARG A 146 -46.77 -42.42 -17.36
N THR A 147 -45.59 -42.89 -16.91
CA THR A 147 -45.21 -44.23 -16.35
C THR A 147 -45.65 -45.57 -16.97
N TYR A 148 -44.68 -46.46 -17.28
CA TYR A 148 -44.39 -47.72 -16.54
C TYR A 148 -43.05 -48.37 -16.98
N LEU A 149 -42.51 -49.28 -16.17
CA LEU A 149 -41.27 -50.10 -16.34
C LEU A 149 -41.68 -51.60 -16.43
N PRO A 150 -40.91 -52.55 -17.04
CA PRO A 150 -39.55 -52.89 -16.59
C PRO A 150 -38.51 -53.55 -17.56
N ALA A 151 -37.25 -53.60 -17.07
CA ALA A 151 -36.22 -54.66 -17.18
C ALA A 151 -35.53 -55.12 -18.51
N GLN A 152 -34.20 -54.85 -18.55
CA GLN A 152 -33.07 -55.70 -18.98
C GLN A 152 -33.04 -56.45 -20.35
N LYS A 153 -32.08 -56.05 -21.21
CA LYS A 153 -30.74 -56.69 -21.33
C LYS A 153 -29.75 -55.77 -22.09
N SER A 154 -28.47 -56.12 -22.13
CA SER A 154 -27.36 -55.19 -22.47
C SER A 154 -26.76 -55.34 -23.87
N THR A 155 -26.41 -54.22 -24.51
CA THR A 155 -25.29 -54.11 -25.48
C THR A 155 -24.78 -52.66 -25.55
N ARG A 156 -23.47 -52.47 -25.82
CA ARG A 156 -22.80 -51.15 -25.94
C ARG A 156 -22.65 -50.73 -27.41
N SER A 157 -23.28 -49.63 -27.81
CA SER A 157 -22.95 -48.78 -28.99
C SER A 157 -24.06 -47.70 -29.09
N GLN A 158 -23.88 -46.43 -29.47
CA GLN A 158 -22.75 -45.59 -29.91
C GLN A 158 -23.03 -44.15 -29.42
N ARG A 159 -22.00 -43.30 -29.27
CA ARG A 159 -22.14 -41.85 -29.51
C ARG A 159 -20.81 -41.23 -29.95
N ARG A 160 -20.88 -40.38 -30.98
CA ARG A 160 -19.81 -39.45 -31.34
C ARG A 160 -19.73 -38.36 -30.28
N VAL A 161 -18.53 -37.85 -30.02
CA VAL A 161 -18.29 -36.56 -29.35
C VAL A 161 -17.26 -35.80 -30.20
N SER A 162 -17.47 -34.50 -30.35
CA SER A 162 -16.60 -33.62 -31.15
C SER A 162 -15.31 -33.27 -30.40
N ILE A 163 -14.35 -32.67 -31.13
CA ILE A 163 -13.17 -32.06 -30.54
C ILE A 163 -13.57 -30.70 -29.93
N ASP A 164 -13.47 -30.60 -28.61
CA ASP A 164 -13.40 -29.33 -27.87
C ASP A 164 -11.95 -29.13 -27.37
N PRO A 165 -11.47 -27.89 -27.17
CA PRO A 165 -10.10 -27.62 -26.73
C PRO A 165 -9.84 -28.12 -25.30
N VAL A 166 -8.61 -28.59 -25.05
CA VAL A 166 -8.20 -29.17 -23.77
C VAL A 166 -8.20 -28.11 -22.67
N SER A 167 -9.21 -28.17 -21.80
CA SER A 167 -9.23 -27.44 -20.52
C SER A 167 -8.35 -28.17 -19.51
N LEU A 168 -7.32 -27.48 -18.99
CA LEU A 168 -6.41 -28.05 -17.98
C LEU A 168 -7.05 -28.03 -16.57
N GLY A 169 -8.11 -28.82 -16.41
CA GLY A 169 -8.93 -28.88 -15.21
C GLY A 169 -8.49 -29.93 -14.19
N SER A 170 -8.07 -29.46 -13.01
CA SER A 170 -8.27 -30.16 -11.72
C SER A 170 -7.61 -31.53 -11.51
N ARG A 171 -6.29 -31.55 -11.24
CA ARG A 171 -5.69 -32.45 -10.24
C ARG A 171 -4.81 -31.66 -9.27
N PRO A 172 -4.94 -31.85 -7.94
CA PRO A 172 -4.03 -31.26 -6.95
C PRO A 172 -2.82 -32.17 -6.65
N ASN A 173 -1.75 -31.57 -6.12
CA ASN A 173 -0.63 -32.22 -5.43
C ASN A 173 0.33 -33.11 -6.27
N GLY A 174 0.66 -32.70 -7.50
CA GLY A 174 1.87 -33.14 -8.21
C GLY A 174 2.74 -31.94 -8.57
N PHE A 175 3.95 -31.83 -8.01
CA PHE A 175 4.86 -30.69 -8.24
C PHE A 175 6.33 -31.14 -8.30
N GLY A 176 7.04 -30.73 -9.37
CA GLY A 176 8.49 -30.55 -9.35
C GLY A 176 9.28 -31.36 -10.38
N TYR A 177 9.47 -32.66 -10.13
CA TYR A 177 10.60 -33.40 -10.71
C TYR A 177 10.43 -33.79 -12.18
N GLU A 178 9.24 -34.25 -12.57
CA GLU A 178 8.92 -34.68 -13.95
C GLU A 178 9.11 -33.55 -14.99
N LEU A 179 8.99 -32.28 -14.58
CA LEU A 179 9.10 -31.11 -15.46
C LEU A 179 10.53 -30.93 -16.00
N PHE A 180 11.54 -31.33 -15.22
CA PHE A 180 12.94 -31.26 -15.62
C PHE A 180 13.33 -32.50 -16.42
N GLN A 181 13.01 -33.70 -15.93
CA GLN A 181 13.37 -34.96 -16.60
C GLN A 181 12.85 -35.09 -18.05
N VAL A 182 11.70 -34.49 -18.38
CA VAL A 182 11.13 -34.49 -19.75
C VAL A 182 11.71 -33.37 -20.64
N SER A 183 12.37 -32.37 -20.04
CA SER A 183 12.85 -31.15 -20.71
C SER A 183 14.37 -31.12 -20.89
N GLU A 184 15.15 -31.69 -19.96
CA GLU A 184 16.62 -31.80 -20.05
C GLU A 184 17.08 -32.53 -21.32
N GLU A 185 16.32 -33.52 -21.80
CA GLU A 185 16.59 -34.26 -23.04
C GLU A 185 16.33 -33.45 -24.33
N ARG A 186 15.79 -32.22 -24.23
CA ARG A 186 15.23 -31.47 -25.37
C ARG A 186 15.55 -29.97 -25.40
N ASP A 187 16.01 -29.41 -24.29
CA ASP A 187 16.23 -27.98 -24.12
C ASP A 187 17.56 -27.71 -23.38
N GLU A 188 18.53 -27.18 -24.12
CA GLU A 188 19.89 -26.87 -23.62
C GLU A 188 19.86 -25.80 -22.50
N GLU A 189 18.88 -24.88 -22.51
CA GLU A 189 18.75 -23.84 -21.47
C GLU A 189 18.24 -24.45 -20.16
N VAL A 190 17.30 -25.40 -20.24
CA VAL A 190 16.80 -26.15 -19.08
C VAL A 190 17.88 -27.07 -18.51
N ALA A 191 18.63 -27.78 -19.36
CA ALA A 191 19.74 -28.65 -18.93
C ALA A 191 20.85 -27.84 -18.23
N ALA A 192 21.25 -26.69 -18.78
CA ALA A 192 22.21 -25.79 -18.15
C ALA A 192 21.69 -25.26 -16.80
N PHE A 193 20.40 -24.91 -16.72
CA PHE A 193 19.76 -24.46 -15.49
C PHE A 193 19.74 -25.56 -14.41
N CYS A 194 19.39 -26.80 -14.75
CA CYS A 194 19.43 -27.94 -13.82
C CYS A 194 20.84 -28.18 -13.24
N HIS A 195 21.87 -28.17 -14.07
CA HIS A 195 23.26 -28.31 -13.62
C HIS A 195 23.64 -27.25 -12.57
N ILE A 196 23.10 -26.03 -12.70
CA ILE A 196 23.33 -24.93 -11.76
C ILE A 196 22.55 -25.13 -10.44
N LEU A 197 21.37 -25.77 -10.47
CA LEU A 197 20.68 -26.17 -9.24
C LEU A 197 21.51 -27.19 -8.45
N ASP A 198 22.16 -28.14 -9.12
CA ASP A 198 23.04 -29.10 -8.45
C ASP A 198 24.33 -28.44 -7.94
N LEU A 199 24.96 -27.54 -8.70
CA LEU A 199 26.09 -26.74 -8.20
C LEU A 199 25.72 -25.90 -6.97
N LEU A 200 24.54 -25.27 -6.95
CA LEU A 200 24.03 -24.54 -5.80
C LEU A 200 23.80 -25.47 -4.60
N ARG A 201 23.21 -26.65 -4.81
CA ARG A 201 22.98 -27.64 -3.73
C ARG A 201 24.27 -28.22 -3.17
N LEU A 202 25.29 -28.42 -4.02
CA LEU A 202 26.64 -28.85 -3.60
C LEU A 202 27.37 -27.75 -2.79
N ALA A 203 27.11 -26.47 -3.04
CA ALA A 203 27.68 -25.35 -2.30
C ALA A 203 27.10 -25.17 -0.88
N TYR A 204 25.93 -25.75 -0.60
CA TYR A 204 25.28 -25.76 0.72
C TYR A 204 25.06 -27.22 1.20
N PRO A 205 26.14 -27.98 1.47
CA PRO A 205 26.04 -29.40 1.78
C PRO A 205 25.37 -29.60 3.14
N CYS A 206 24.55 -30.64 3.25
CA CYS A 206 23.63 -30.84 4.38
C CYS A 206 24.31 -31.08 5.75
N ASN A 207 25.63 -31.33 5.75
CA ASN A 207 26.48 -31.56 6.92
C ASN A 207 27.19 -30.29 7.44
N ASP A 208 27.03 -29.13 6.79
CA ASP A 208 27.58 -27.87 7.29
C ASP A 208 26.69 -27.28 8.39
N TYR A 209 26.97 -27.66 9.63
CA TYR A 209 26.28 -27.18 10.83
C TYR A 209 26.35 -25.65 11.03
N SER A 210 27.28 -24.93 10.37
CA SER A 210 27.35 -23.47 10.44
C SER A 210 26.32 -22.77 9.54
N LYS A 211 25.77 -23.47 8.54
CA LYS A 211 24.78 -22.97 7.58
C LYS A 211 23.42 -23.67 7.66
N ASN A 212 23.33 -24.86 8.26
CA ASN A 212 22.16 -25.73 8.21
C ASN A 212 21.60 -26.09 9.60
N THR A 213 20.88 -25.16 10.24
CA THR A 213 20.36 -25.32 11.61
C THR A 213 19.01 -26.04 11.72
N GLY A 214 18.68 -26.99 10.81
CA GLY A 214 17.33 -27.54 10.73
C GLY A 214 17.17 -28.95 10.10
N PHE A 215 17.40 -29.99 10.91
CA PHE A 215 16.90 -31.37 10.78
C PHE A 215 16.88 -32.06 9.40
N VAL A 216 17.74 -33.08 9.22
CA VAL A 216 17.82 -33.93 8.01
C VAL A 216 17.85 -35.41 8.40
N TRP A 217 17.07 -36.28 7.72
CA TRP A 217 17.26 -37.74 7.70
C TRP A 217 16.84 -38.39 6.36
N SER A 218 17.39 -39.59 6.14
CA SER A 218 17.48 -40.45 4.94
C SER A 218 16.29 -40.52 3.95
N PRO A 219 16.56 -40.77 2.65
CA PRO A 219 15.54 -41.18 1.67
C PRO A 219 15.31 -42.71 1.70
N CYS A 220 14.11 -43.15 2.09
CA CYS A 220 13.63 -44.51 1.86
C CYS A 220 12.35 -44.45 1.02
N VAL A 221 12.24 -45.30 0.00
CA VAL A 221 11.09 -45.40 -0.91
C VAL A 221 10.05 -46.35 -0.33
N ALA A 222 8.76 -46.04 -0.49
CA ALA A 222 7.65 -46.98 -0.25
C ALA A 222 7.26 -47.66 -1.56
N GLN A 223 6.95 -48.96 -1.54
CA GLN A 223 7.16 -49.86 -2.69
C GLN A 223 5.86 -50.23 -3.45
N ASP A 224 4.75 -49.51 -3.22
CA ASP A 224 3.41 -49.98 -3.60
C ASP A 224 2.78 -49.34 -4.86
N GLU A 225 3.38 -48.32 -5.49
CA GLU A 225 2.85 -47.68 -6.72
C GLU A 225 3.57 -48.08 -8.03
N LEU A 226 4.35 -49.18 -8.01
CA LEU A 226 5.13 -49.66 -9.17
C LEU A 226 4.50 -50.88 -9.88
N GLN A 227 3.17 -51.05 -9.83
CA GLN A 227 2.46 -52.19 -10.46
C GLN A 227 1.23 -51.82 -11.32
N GLN A 228 1.29 -50.70 -12.08
CA GLN A 228 0.35 -50.46 -13.20
C GLN A 228 1.06 -50.09 -14.52
N GLY A 229 2.32 -50.52 -14.70
CA GLY A 229 3.09 -50.35 -15.96
C GLY A 229 3.39 -51.63 -16.74
N LEU A 230 3.19 -52.81 -16.15
CA LEU A 230 3.49 -54.11 -16.79
C LEU A 230 2.32 -54.59 -17.66
N GLY A 231 2.61 -54.99 -18.90
CA GLY A 231 1.66 -55.57 -19.85
C GLY A 231 1.11 -54.59 -20.89
N VAL A 232 1.64 -53.36 -20.98
CA VAL A 232 1.28 -52.41 -22.04
C VAL A 232 2.13 -52.70 -23.26
N SER A 233 1.60 -53.47 -24.22
CA SER A 233 2.33 -53.74 -25.46
C SER A 233 2.37 -52.52 -26.37
N ILE A 234 3.55 -51.93 -26.53
CA ILE A 234 3.83 -50.83 -27.45
C ILE A 234 4.32 -51.42 -28.76
N LYS A 235 3.81 -50.90 -29.89
CA LYS A 235 4.27 -51.29 -31.22
C LYS A 235 5.33 -50.30 -31.72
N VAL A 236 6.55 -50.79 -31.90
CA VAL A 236 7.70 -49.99 -32.34
C VAL A 236 7.98 -50.29 -33.81
N THR A 237 8.12 -49.25 -34.62
CA THR A 237 8.53 -49.37 -36.03
C THR A 237 9.87 -48.65 -36.21
N VAL A 238 10.89 -49.40 -36.61
CA VAL A 238 12.25 -48.90 -36.83
C VAL A 238 12.53 -48.78 -38.32
N TYR A 239 13.12 -47.66 -38.71
CA TYR A 239 13.51 -47.34 -40.07
C TYR A 239 15.04 -47.31 -40.14
N SER A 240 15.61 -47.92 -41.18
CA SER A 240 17.04 -47.91 -41.47
C SER A 240 17.25 -48.06 -42.98
N ASP A 241 18.27 -47.41 -43.54
CA ASP A 241 18.61 -47.52 -44.97
C ASP A 241 18.99 -48.95 -45.39
N ASN A 242 19.33 -49.81 -44.42
CA ASN A 242 19.60 -51.24 -44.62
C ASN A 242 18.31 -52.09 -44.74
N PHE A 243 17.13 -51.56 -44.37
CA PHE A 243 15.86 -52.28 -44.42
C PHE A 243 15.05 -51.92 -45.68
N ARG A 244 14.58 -52.93 -46.42
CA ARG A 244 13.70 -52.71 -47.59
C ARG A 244 12.28 -52.33 -47.21
N GLU A 245 11.81 -52.73 -46.03
CA GLU A 245 10.54 -52.35 -45.45
C GLU A 245 10.72 -52.08 -43.94
N PRO A 246 9.95 -51.18 -43.30
CA PRO A 246 10.19 -50.79 -41.91
C PRO A 246 9.93 -51.92 -40.92
N LEU A 247 10.96 -52.31 -40.17
CA LEU A 247 10.86 -53.37 -39.16
C LEU A 247 9.86 -52.95 -38.08
N THR A 248 8.82 -53.74 -37.85
CA THR A 248 7.80 -53.45 -36.84
C THR A 248 7.62 -54.61 -35.88
N PHE A 249 7.97 -54.40 -34.61
CA PHE A 249 7.80 -55.37 -33.53
C PHE A 249 6.98 -54.79 -32.37
N SER A 250 6.65 -55.65 -31.40
CA SER A 250 5.96 -55.27 -30.17
C SER A 250 6.89 -55.50 -28.97
N CYS A 251 7.02 -54.49 -28.13
CA CYS A 251 7.71 -54.55 -26.84
C CYS A 251 6.71 -54.29 -25.70
N ASP A 252 7.16 -54.39 -24.45
CA ASP A 252 6.41 -53.87 -23.30
C ASP A 252 6.81 -52.40 -23.02
N GLY A 253 5.90 -51.60 -22.45
CA GLY A 253 6.17 -50.20 -22.07
C GLY A 253 7.29 -50.00 -21.05
N SER A 254 7.79 -51.06 -20.40
CA SER A 254 8.95 -51.06 -19.51
C SER A 254 10.29 -51.47 -20.16
N SER A 255 10.32 -51.69 -21.49
CA SER A 255 11.53 -52.14 -22.20
C SER A 255 12.59 -51.01 -22.29
N THR A 256 13.86 -51.32 -21.97
CA THR A 256 14.95 -50.33 -22.08
C THR A 256 15.36 -50.09 -23.54
N ILE A 257 16.04 -48.97 -23.79
CA ILE A 257 16.51 -48.58 -25.14
C ILE A 257 17.48 -49.63 -25.70
N ASP A 258 18.39 -50.12 -24.87
CA ASP A 258 19.34 -51.21 -25.18
C ASP A 258 18.60 -52.49 -25.59
N LEU A 259 17.48 -52.82 -24.93
CA LEU A 259 16.63 -53.94 -25.31
C LEU A 259 15.98 -53.75 -26.70
N LEU A 260 15.60 -52.50 -27.05
CA LEU A 260 15.03 -52.16 -28.36
C LEU A 260 16.09 -52.14 -29.47
N ILE A 261 17.32 -51.70 -29.16
CA ILE A 261 18.48 -51.80 -30.06
C ILE A 261 18.81 -53.26 -30.31
N TYR A 262 19.01 -54.05 -29.26
CA TYR A 262 19.29 -55.49 -29.35
C TYR A 262 18.19 -56.24 -30.11
N GLN A 263 16.91 -55.99 -29.80
CA GLN A 263 15.79 -56.60 -30.52
C GLN A 263 15.74 -56.19 -32.01
N THR A 264 16.16 -54.97 -32.35
CA THR A 264 16.31 -54.52 -33.75
C THR A 264 17.46 -55.25 -34.45
N LEU A 265 18.62 -55.38 -33.80
CA LEU A 265 19.79 -56.08 -34.34
C LEU A 265 19.51 -57.57 -34.58
N CYS A 266 18.81 -58.24 -33.65
CA CYS A 266 18.30 -59.62 -33.80
C CYS A 266 17.36 -59.84 -35.00
N TYR A 267 16.77 -58.78 -35.55
CA TYR A 267 15.95 -58.84 -36.78
C TYR A 267 16.69 -58.33 -38.02
N ALA A 268 17.87 -57.73 -37.86
CA ALA A 268 18.68 -57.15 -38.92
C ALA A 268 19.83 -58.07 -39.38
N HIS A 269 20.29 -58.95 -38.49
CA HIS A 269 21.47 -59.80 -38.68
C HIS A 269 21.18 -61.25 -38.25
N ASP A 270 21.56 -62.21 -39.09
CA ASP A 270 21.38 -63.66 -38.82
C ASP A 270 22.36 -64.21 -37.77
N ASP A 271 23.42 -63.46 -37.46
CA ASP A 271 24.48 -63.81 -36.52
C ASP A 271 24.93 -62.54 -35.77
N LEU A 272 25.13 -62.65 -34.46
CA LEU A 272 25.39 -61.54 -33.53
C LEU A 272 26.78 -61.59 -32.88
N ASP A 273 27.51 -62.71 -33.02
CA ASP A 273 28.83 -62.92 -32.37
C ASP A 273 29.94 -61.97 -32.89
N MET A 274 29.61 -61.12 -33.88
CA MET A 274 30.51 -60.15 -34.53
C MET A 274 30.00 -58.70 -34.42
N ILE A 275 28.99 -58.43 -33.61
CA ILE A 275 28.32 -57.12 -33.51
C ILE A 275 28.34 -56.64 -32.06
N ASP A 276 29.04 -55.54 -31.79
CA ASP A 276 28.92 -54.85 -30.50
C ASP A 276 27.61 -54.04 -30.47
N VAL A 277 26.92 -54.06 -29.32
CA VAL A 277 25.66 -53.33 -29.14
C VAL A 277 25.93 -51.85 -28.87
N ASP A 278 27.06 -51.54 -28.23
CA ASP A 278 27.44 -50.17 -27.85
C ASP A 278 27.83 -49.29 -29.07
N ASP A 279 28.08 -49.90 -30.23
CA ASP A 279 28.29 -49.20 -31.52
C ASP A 279 26.99 -48.61 -32.13
N TYR A 280 25.81 -48.91 -31.58
CA TYR A 280 24.50 -48.57 -32.16
C TYR A 280 23.66 -47.65 -31.26
N LEU A 281 23.03 -46.64 -31.86
CA LEU A 281 22.19 -45.65 -31.15
C LEU A 281 20.78 -45.56 -31.74
N LEU A 282 19.75 -45.77 -30.90
CA LEU A 282 18.34 -45.63 -31.30
C LEU A 282 17.91 -44.16 -31.34
N LYS A 283 18.07 -43.52 -32.50
CA LYS A 283 17.58 -42.15 -32.73
C LYS A 283 16.06 -42.13 -32.90
N ILE A 284 15.34 -41.49 -31.98
CA ILE A 284 13.89 -41.27 -32.08
C ILE A 284 13.60 -40.16 -33.11
N CYS A 285 12.77 -40.44 -34.12
CA CYS A 285 12.35 -39.48 -35.14
C CYS A 285 11.43 -38.39 -34.57
N GLY A 286 12.04 -37.30 -34.08
CA GLY A 286 11.34 -36.08 -33.67
C GLY A 286 10.84 -35.23 -34.84
N GLN A 287 9.94 -34.29 -34.55
CA GLN A 287 9.20 -33.46 -35.52
C GLN A 287 10.07 -32.44 -36.32
N ALA A 288 11.39 -32.50 -36.20
CA ALA A 288 12.33 -31.52 -36.79
C ALA A 288 12.70 -31.78 -38.26
N GLU A 289 12.57 -33.02 -38.76
CA GLU A 289 13.22 -33.46 -40.00
C GLU A 289 12.55 -33.01 -41.31
N PHE A 290 11.52 -32.17 -41.23
CA PHE A 290 10.85 -31.56 -42.40
C PHE A 290 11.28 -30.11 -42.73
N LEU A 291 12.16 -29.50 -41.92
CA LEU A 291 12.59 -28.12 -42.14
C LEU A 291 13.79 -28.02 -43.10
N LYS A 292 13.51 -27.82 -44.40
CA LYS A 292 14.51 -27.23 -45.31
C LYS A 292 14.92 -25.85 -44.77
N LYS A 293 16.22 -25.59 -44.69
CA LYS A 293 16.78 -24.30 -44.24
C LYS A 293 16.30 -23.15 -45.15
N VAL A 294 15.35 -22.34 -44.66
CA VAL A 294 14.82 -21.18 -45.38
C VAL A 294 15.78 -20.01 -45.26
N CYS A 295 16.71 -19.90 -46.22
CA CYS A 295 17.60 -18.75 -46.31
C CYS A 295 16.87 -17.56 -46.96
N PHE A 296 16.60 -16.51 -46.18
CA PHE A 296 16.15 -15.23 -46.73
C PHE A 296 17.32 -14.51 -47.43
N PRO A 297 17.09 -13.81 -48.56
CA PRO A 297 18.13 -13.13 -49.33
C PRO A 297 18.50 -11.76 -48.74
N ILE A 298 18.75 -11.71 -47.43
CA ILE A 298 19.10 -10.50 -46.67
C ILE A 298 20.17 -10.85 -45.63
N GLN A 299 21.16 -9.98 -45.45
CA GLN A 299 22.19 -10.18 -44.43
C GLN A 299 21.66 -9.83 -43.03
N ILE A 300 22.17 -10.48 -41.99
CA ILE A 300 21.69 -10.26 -40.61
C ILE A 300 21.88 -8.79 -40.19
N ASN A 301 22.98 -8.15 -40.62
CA ASN A 301 23.26 -6.74 -40.39
C ASN A 301 22.47 -5.77 -41.31
N GLN A 302 21.54 -6.27 -42.11
CA GLN A 302 20.63 -5.48 -42.96
C GLN A 302 19.16 -5.62 -42.55
N LEU A 303 18.83 -6.48 -41.57
CA LEU A 303 17.49 -6.63 -41.03
C LEU A 303 17.12 -5.39 -40.19
N PRO A 304 16.03 -4.66 -40.49
CA PRO A 304 15.51 -3.62 -39.61
C PRO A 304 15.13 -4.17 -38.22
N ARG A 305 15.20 -3.33 -37.19
CA ARG A 305 14.95 -3.75 -35.80
C ARG A 305 13.50 -4.22 -35.56
N GLU A 306 12.58 -3.76 -36.41
CA GLU A 306 11.16 -4.09 -36.43
C GLU A 306 10.86 -5.42 -37.16
N SER A 307 11.88 -6.12 -37.67
CA SER A 307 11.71 -7.30 -38.52
C SER A 307 10.92 -8.41 -37.81
N GLN A 308 9.74 -8.70 -38.34
CA GLN A 308 8.86 -9.76 -37.87
C GLN A 308 8.96 -10.99 -38.78
N LEU A 309 9.29 -12.13 -38.20
CA LEU A 309 9.16 -13.43 -38.87
C LEU A 309 7.73 -13.91 -38.71
N THR A 310 6.94 -13.75 -39.77
CA THR A 310 5.58 -14.32 -39.89
C THR A 310 5.64 -15.64 -40.64
N VAL A 311 5.19 -16.71 -40.00
CA VAL A 311 5.06 -18.04 -40.58
C VAL A 311 3.57 -18.36 -40.72
N THR A 312 3.08 -18.39 -41.96
CA THR A 312 1.70 -18.79 -42.28
C THR A 312 1.67 -20.24 -42.72
N LEU A 313 0.92 -21.08 -42.01
CA LEU A 313 0.66 -22.46 -42.38
C LEU A 313 -0.47 -22.50 -43.42
N TYR A 314 -0.22 -23.22 -44.52
CA TYR A 314 -1.18 -23.40 -45.60
C TYR A 314 -1.46 -24.89 -45.87
N ALA A 315 -2.69 -25.20 -46.27
CA ALA A 315 -3.11 -26.49 -46.78
C ALA A 315 -3.55 -26.40 -48.25
N THR A 316 -3.52 -27.55 -48.93
CA THR A 316 -4.15 -27.73 -50.24
C THR A 316 -5.04 -28.97 -50.18
N PRO A 317 -6.32 -28.91 -50.57
CA PRO A 317 -7.20 -30.07 -50.50
C PRO A 317 -6.70 -31.24 -51.38
N VAL A 318 -6.50 -32.40 -50.76
CA VAL A 318 -6.26 -33.67 -51.45
C VAL A 318 -7.60 -34.32 -51.76
N PRO A 319 -7.89 -34.72 -53.02
CA PRO A 319 -9.15 -35.37 -53.36
C PRO A 319 -9.24 -36.78 -52.75
N PRO A 320 -10.45 -37.28 -52.44
CA PRO A 320 -10.63 -38.66 -52.02
C PRO A 320 -10.23 -39.64 -53.15
N PRO A 321 -9.77 -40.87 -52.81
CA PRO A 321 -9.40 -41.85 -53.82
C PRO A 321 -10.58 -42.22 -54.73
N GLY A 322 -10.41 -42.11 -56.05
CA GLY A 322 -11.39 -42.56 -57.06
C GLY A 322 -12.08 -41.47 -57.88
N GLY A 323 -11.83 -40.18 -57.65
CA GLY A 323 -12.32 -39.10 -58.51
C GLY A 323 -11.57 -39.01 -59.85
N ALA A 324 -12.28 -39.04 -60.98
CA ALA A 324 -11.69 -38.98 -62.32
C ALA A 324 -11.15 -37.57 -62.70
N GLU A 325 -10.20 -37.53 -63.63
CA GLU A 325 -9.59 -36.29 -64.13
C GLU A 325 -10.51 -35.48 -65.07
N GLU A 326 -11.40 -34.67 -64.53
CA GLU A 326 -12.08 -33.64 -65.34
C GLU A 326 -11.17 -32.42 -65.59
N LYS A 327 -11.06 -32.04 -66.87
CA LYS A 327 -10.15 -30.99 -67.36
C LYS A 327 -10.68 -29.57 -67.11
N GLY A 328 -10.76 -29.17 -65.85
CA GLY A 328 -11.09 -27.80 -65.43
C GLY A 328 -9.88 -27.03 -64.89
N LYS A 329 -9.52 -25.89 -65.49
CA LYS A 329 -8.52 -24.94 -64.91
C LYS A 329 -9.10 -24.13 -63.74
N GLN A 330 -9.70 -24.79 -62.75
CA GLN A 330 -9.96 -24.16 -61.46
C GLN A 330 -8.64 -24.10 -60.67
N LYS A 331 -8.14 -22.89 -60.44
CA LYS A 331 -6.92 -22.61 -59.69
C LYS A 331 -7.17 -22.97 -58.22
N ARG A 332 -6.84 -24.21 -57.81
CA ARG A 332 -7.02 -24.72 -56.44
C ARG A 332 -6.45 -23.69 -55.46
N SER A 333 -7.32 -23.10 -54.65
CA SER A 333 -6.94 -22.08 -53.66
C SER A 333 -6.19 -22.75 -52.52
N ILE A 334 -4.94 -22.36 -52.34
CA ILE A 334 -4.15 -22.66 -51.16
C ILE A 334 -4.80 -21.92 -49.99
N GLU A 335 -5.19 -22.65 -48.95
CA GLU A 335 -6.00 -22.13 -47.83
C GLU A 335 -5.14 -22.03 -46.56
N ALA A 336 -5.23 -20.91 -45.84
CA ALA A 336 -4.43 -20.69 -44.63
C ALA A 336 -5.06 -21.38 -43.43
N LEU A 337 -4.33 -22.32 -42.81
CA LEU A 337 -4.76 -22.99 -41.58
C LEU A 337 -4.51 -22.14 -40.32
N GLY A 338 -3.56 -21.21 -40.39
CA GLY A 338 -3.18 -20.34 -39.28
C GLY A 338 -1.87 -19.62 -39.55
N TRP A 339 -1.48 -18.71 -38.67
CA TRP A 339 -0.18 -18.03 -38.74
C TRP A 339 0.33 -17.74 -37.33
N VAL A 340 1.66 -17.62 -37.22
CA VAL A 340 2.36 -17.13 -36.03
C VAL A 340 3.36 -16.06 -36.45
N THR A 341 3.51 -15.02 -35.64
CA THR A 341 4.49 -13.94 -35.87
C THR A 341 5.34 -13.75 -34.63
N MET A 342 6.66 -13.75 -34.81
CA MET A 342 7.64 -13.43 -33.77
C MET A 342 8.54 -12.28 -34.24
N PRO A 343 8.98 -11.37 -33.35
CA PRO A 343 10.06 -10.43 -33.68
C PRO A 343 11.38 -11.20 -33.82
N LEU A 344 12.19 -10.88 -34.83
CA LEU A 344 13.54 -11.45 -34.98
C LEU A 344 14.54 -10.89 -33.95
N PHE A 345 14.22 -9.76 -33.32
CA PHE A 345 15.00 -9.14 -32.25
C PHE A 345 14.10 -8.91 -31.03
N ASN A 346 14.33 -9.65 -29.94
CA ASN A 346 13.45 -9.64 -28.77
C ASN A 346 13.72 -8.47 -27.80
N PHE A 347 13.73 -7.23 -28.31
CA PHE A 347 13.71 -6.03 -27.47
C PHE A 347 12.76 -4.98 -28.07
N ARG A 348 11.53 -4.91 -27.54
CA ARG A 348 10.60 -3.77 -27.76
C ARG A 348 11.11 -2.51 -27.05
N HIS A 349 12.23 -2.01 -27.51
CA HIS A 349 12.62 -0.63 -27.24
C HIS A 349 11.86 0.27 -28.22
N PRO A 350 11.14 1.31 -27.75
CA PRO A 350 10.72 2.38 -28.64
C PRO A 350 11.96 3.03 -29.28
N GLN A 351 11.91 3.25 -30.59
CA GLN A 351 12.82 4.17 -31.26
C GLN A 351 12.35 5.61 -31.01
N TYR A 352 12.77 6.22 -29.90
CA TYR A 352 12.57 7.65 -29.68
C TYR A 352 13.60 8.47 -30.46
N GLU A 353 13.25 9.72 -30.80
CA GLU A 353 14.25 10.70 -31.21
C GLU A 353 15.29 10.88 -30.10
N PHE A 354 16.56 10.92 -30.48
CA PHE A 354 17.67 11.01 -29.52
C PHE A 354 17.78 12.43 -28.98
N SER A 355 16.98 12.74 -27.94
CA SER A 355 16.83 14.10 -27.41
C SER A 355 18.18 14.74 -27.05
N GLN A 356 18.28 16.06 -27.20
CA GLN A 356 19.53 16.78 -26.98
C GLN A 356 20.06 16.60 -25.55
N ASP A 357 19.18 16.46 -24.56
CA ASP A 357 19.55 16.19 -23.16
C ASP A 357 20.13 14.78 -22.97
N ARG A 358 19.49 13.73 -23.54
CA ARG A 358 20.04 12.35 -23.53
C ARG A 358 21.41 12.31 -24.19
N ARG A 359 21.51 12.94 -25.36
CA ARG A 359 22.75 13.05 -26.12
C ARG A 359 23.84 13.76 -25.32
N LEU A 360 23.53 14.90 -24.72
CA LEU A 360 24.45 15.66 -23.88
C LEU A 360 24.88 14.84 -22.65
N LEU A 361 23.95 14.14 -21.99
CA LEU A 361 24.27 13.29 -20.83
C LEU A 361 25.20 12.13 -21.23
N TRP A 362 25.01 11.50 -22.39
CA TRP A 362 25.91 10.47 -22.90
C TRP A 362 27.27 11.02 -23.35
N GLU A 363 27.30 12.19 -24.00
CA GLU A 363 28.55 12.89 -24.37
C GLU A 363 29.32 13.40 -23.14
N LYS A 364 28.64 13.65 -22.02
CA LYS A 364 29.23 14.09 -20.73
C LYS A 364 29.29 12.99 -19.66
N ARG A 365 29.04 11.72 -20.00
CA ARG A 365 28.97 10.58 -19.07
C ARG A 365 30.09 10.51 -18.04
N TYR A 366 31.34 10.77 -18.45
CA TYR A 366 32.51 10.73 -17.57
C TYR A 366 32.54 11.84 -16.50
N PHE A 367 31.75 12.91 -16.62
CA PHE A 367 31.57 13.91 -15.58
C PHE A 367 30.52 13.51 -14.53
N CYS A 368 29.75 12.45 -14.76
CA CYS A 368 28.64 12.04 -13.90
C CYS A 368 29.05 11.09 -12.76
N HIS A 369 30.28 10.56 -12.77
CA HIS A 369 30.80 9.62 -11.75
C HIS A 369 30.86 10.18 -10.31
N VAL A 370 30.64 11.49 -10.14
CA VAL A 370 30.67 12.18 -8.83
C VAL A 370 29.61 11.66 -7.85
N GLU A 371 28.52 11.08 -8.35
CA GLU A 371 27.44 10.55 -7.52
C GLU A 371 26.96 9.20 -8.07
N ALA A 372 27.09 8.14 -7.27
CA ALA A 372 26.92 6.76 -7.75
C ALA A 372 25.51 6.48 -8.30
N SER A 373 24.47 7.08 -7.68
CA SER A 373 23.05 6.97 -8.05
C SER A 373 22.70 7.46 -9.46
N ARG A 374 23.59 8.19 -10.14
CA ARG A 374 23.34 8.76 -11.49
C ARG A 374 23.50 7.77 -12.64
N LEU A 375 24.11 6.61 -12.41
CA LEU A 375 24.38 5.63 -13.47
C LEU A 375 23.14 5.16 -14.25
N PRO A 376 21.96 4.89 -13.65
CA PRO A 376 20.78 4.48 -14.40
C PRO A 376 20.35 5.54 -15.41
N LEU A 377 20.51 6.84 -15.10
CA LEU A 377 20.21 7.94 -16.02
C LEU A 377 21.20 8.00 -17.19
N VAL A 378 22.49 7.77 -16.91
CA VAL A 378 23.55 7.74 -17.92
C VAL A 378 23.37 6.55 -18.85
N LEU A 379 23.10 5.35 -18.32
CA LEU A 379 22.88 4.13 -19.10
C LEU A 379 21.56 4.17 -19.88
N ALA A 380 20.47 4.69 -19.28
CA ALA A 380 19.21 4.90 -19.99
C ALA A 380 19.35 5.91 -21.15
N SER A 381 20.37 6.76 -21.13
CA SER A 381 20.72 7.72 -22.18
C SER A 381 21.70 7.19 -23.24
N ALA A 382 22.11 5.92 -23.17
CA ALA A 382 22.95 5.31 -24.19
C ALA A 382 22.32 5.40 -25.61
N PRO A 383 23.11 5.52 -26.69
CA PRO A 383 22.60 5.58 -28.06
C PRO A 383 21.83 4.31 -28.47
N SER A 384 22.36 3.15 -28.10
CA SER A 384 21.67 1.86 -28.22
C SER A 384 22.29 0.82 -27.29
N TRP A 385 21.56 -0.27 -27.03
CA TRP A 385 22.06 -1.50 -26.40
C TRP A 385 22.67 -2.49 -27.42
N GLU A 386 23.15 -1.99 -28.56
CA GLU A 386 23.72 -2.83 -29.63
C GLU A 386 25.24 -2.95 -29.46
N TRP A 387 25.82 -3.99 -30.08
CA TRP A 387 27.23 -4.38 -29.92
C TRP A 387 28.25 -3.23 -30.09
N ALA A 388 27.96 -2.23 -30.93
CA ALA A 388 28.82 -1.07 -31.11
C ALA A 388 28.94 -0.16 -29.86
N CYS A 389 27.91 -0.14 -29.02
CA CYS A 389 27.83 0.70 -27.81
C CYS A 389 28.23 -0.06 -26.53
N LEU A 390 28.15 -1.40 -26.52
CA LEU A 390 28.48 -2.23 -25.36
C LEU A 390 29.89 -2.00 -24.80
N PRO A 391 30.97 -1.79 -25.59
CA PRO A 391 32.31 -1.53 -25.04
C PRO A 391 32.38 -0.27 -24.17
N ASP A 392 31.68 0.80 -24.57
CA ASP A 392 31.55 2.04 -23.79
C ASP A 392 30.75 1.80 -22.50
N ILE A 393 29.60 1.12 -22.60
CA ILE A 393 28.75 0.76 -21.46
C ILE A 393 29.54 -0.09 -20.45
N TYR A 394 30.27 -1.10 -20.90
CA TYR A 394 31.06 -1.97 -20.03
C TYR A 394 32.30 -1.25 -19.48
N ALA A 395 32.83 -0.24 -20.17
CA ALA A 395 33.86 0.64 -19.60
C ALA A 395 33.29 1.48 -18.44
N LEU A 396 32.10 2.06 -18.59
CA LEU A 396 31.42 2.81 -17.51
C LEU A 396 31.13 1.90 -16.30
N LEU A 397 30.52 0.73 -16.50
CA LEU A 397 30.20 -0.22 -15.42
C LEU A 397 31.44 -0.59 -14.58
N ARG A 398 32.59 -0.80 -15.22
CA ARG A 398 33.87 -1.13 -14.55
C ARG A 398 34.59 0.08 -13.93
N GLN A 399 34.20 1.30 -14.29
CA GLN A 399 34.77 2.56 -13.78
C GLN A 399 33.84 3.29 -12.79
N TRP A 400 32.63 2.79 -12.58
CA TRP A 400 31.68 3.37 -11.64
C TRP A 400 31.95 2.88 -10.21
N GLY A 401 31.75 3.77 -9.24
CA GLY A 401 31.79 3.37 -7.82
C GLY A 401 30.64 2.42 -7.50
N CYS A 402 30.84 1.51 -6.55
CA CYS A 402 29.77 0.62 -6.09
C CYS A 402 28.54 1.44 -5.68
N MET A 403 27.41 1.11 -6.30
CA MET A 403 26.13 1.73 -5.98
C MET A 403 25.61 1.19 -4.63
N ASN A 404 24.71 1.91 -3.98
CA ASN A 404 23.92 1.31 -2.89
C ASN A 404 22.94 0.27 -3.49
N HIS A 405 22.56 -0.72 -2.70
CA HIS A 405 21.71 -1.83 -3.16
C HIS A 405 20.28 -1.43 -3.52
N LEU A 406 19.81 -0.24 -3.12
CA LEU A 406 18.45 0.26 -3.41
C LEU A 406 18.37 0.91 -4.79
N ASP A 407 19.34 1.75 -5.15
CA ASP A 407 19.47 2.30 -6.50
C ASP A 407 19.80 1.20 -7.52
N ALA A 408 20.56 0.17 -7.12
CA ALA A 408 20.90 -0.97 -7.97
C ALA A 408 19.66 -1.74 -8.45
N LEU A 409 18.55 -1.73 -7.71
CA LEU A 409 17.27 -2.29 -8.15
C LEU A 409 16.77 -1.62 -9.45
N GLY A 410 17.04 -0.33 -9.65
CA GLY A 410 16.64 0.40 -10.85
C GLY A 410 17.26 -0.18 -12.13
N LEU A 411 18.47 -0.73 -12.03
CA LEU A 411 19.17 -1.40 -13.15
C LEU A 411 18.61 -2.79 -13.49
N LEU A 412 17.57 -3.27 -12.79
CA LEU A 412 16.81 -4.47 -13.15
C LEU A 412 15.53 -4.17 -13.95
N ASN A 413 15.22 -2.89 -14.20
CA ASN A 413 14.11 -2.47 -15.05
C ASN A 413 14.29 -2.94 -16.52
N ALA A 414 13.19 -3.08 -17.27
CA ALA A 414 13.18 -3.43 -18.69
C ALA A 414 14.05 -2.53 -19.59
N THR A 415 14.28 -1.27 -19.17
CA THR A 415 15.17 -0.30 -19.82
C THR A 415 16.64 -0.74 -19.84
N PHE A 416 17.01 -1.70 -18.99
CA PHE A 416 18.36 -2.27 -18.85
C PHE A 416 18.33 -3.78 -19.20
N PRO A 417 18.26 -4.13 -20.50
CA PRO A 417 18.18 -5.52 -20.96
C PRO A 417 19.53 -6.26 -20.94
N ASP A 418 20.64 -5.53 -20.88
CA ASP A 418 21.99 -6.10 -21.01
C ASP A 418 22.41 -6.93 -19.79
N GLN A 419 22.98 -8.11 -20.06
CA GLN A 419 23.30 -9.11 -19.04
C GLN A 419 24.46 -8.69 -18.13
N GLU A 420 25.41 -7.89 -18.61
CA GLU A 420 26.55 -7.38 -17.83
C GLU A 420 26.10 -6.26 -16.89
N CYS A 421 25.20 -5.38 -17.34
CA CYS A 421 24.51 -4.38 -16.54
C CYS A 421 23.69 -5.04 -15.42
N ARG A 422 22.85 -6.03 -15.75
CA ARG A 422 22.03 -6.77 -14.77
C ARG A 422 22.89 -7.59 -13.80
N ARG A 423 23.98 -8.21 -14.28
CA ARG A 423 24.99 -8.89 -13.43
C ARG A 423 25.60 -7.91 -12.43
N THR A 424 26.01 -6.74 -12.90
CA THR A 424 26.62 -5.69 -12.05
C THR A 424 25.63 -5.18 -11.00
N ALA A 425 24.37 -4.97 -11.36
CA ALA A 425 23.29 -4.62 -10.44
C ALA A 425 23.13 -5.67 -9.33
N VAL A 426 23.02 -6.97 -9.69
CA VAL A 426 22.90 -8.07 -8.72
C VAL A 426 24.14 -8.19 -7.82
N GLN A 427 25.35 -7.88 -8.32
CA GLN A 427 26.56 -7.86 -7.49
C GLN A 427 26.55 -6.72 -6.47
N TRP A 428 26.13 -5.51 -6.83
CA TRP A 428 25.97 -4.40 -5.88
C TRP A 428 24.80 -4.61 -4.91
N MET A 429 23.81 -5.42 -5.28
CA MET A 429 22.75 -5.84 -4.37
C MET A 429 23.20 -6.88 -3.34
N ASP A 430 24.35 -7.55 -3.46
CA ASP A 430 24.66 -8.70 -2.58
C ASP A 430 24.92 -8.31 -1.11
N SER A 431 25.15 -7.02 -0.84
CA SER A 431 25.23 -6.44 0.50
C SER A 431 23.88 -6.28 1.21
N ILE A 432 22.75 -6.44 0.51
CA ILE A 432 21.41 -6.26 1.10
C ILE A 432 21.16 -7.29 2.21
N SER A 433 20.55 -6.88 3.32
CA SER A 433 20.22 -7.79 4.43
C SER A 433 18.96 -8.61 4.13
N ASP A 434 18.82 -9.84 4.67
CA ASP A 434 17.63 -10.67 4.40
C ASP A 434 16.29 -10.02 4.84
N PRO A 435 16.19 -9.35 6.01
CA PRO A 435 14.98 -8.62 6.41
C PRO A 435 14.65 -7.40 5.54
N GLU A 436 15.58 -6.97 4.69
CA GLU A 436 15.45 -5.85 3.77
C GLU A 436 15.17 -6.35 2.34
N LEU A 437 15.78 -7.45 1.92
CA LEU A 437 15.45 -8.16 0.68
C LEU A 437 13.97 -8.58 0.63
N LEU A 438 13.38 -8.94 1.77
CA LEU A 438 11.94 -9.19 1.90
C LEU A 438 11.05 -7.97 1.57
N ASP A 439 11.59 -6.74 1.66
CA ASP A 439 10.87 -5.52 1.28
C ASP A 439 10.95 -5.20 -0.21
N PHE A 440 11.69 -5.98 -1.01
CA PHE A 440 11.83 -5.79 -2.48
C PHE A 440 11.57 -7.07 -3.29
N LEU A 441 11.35 -8.20 -2.62
CA LEU A 441 11.10 -9.50 -3.25
C LEU A 441 9.96 -9.50 -4.30
N PRO A 442 8.82 -8.78 -4.15
CA PRO A 442 7.80 -8.66 -5.20
C PRO A 442 8.33 -8.05 -6.51
N GLN A 443 9.11 -6.97 -6.41
CA GLN A 443 9.74 -6.27 -7.53
C GLN A 443 10.78 -7.16 -8.21
N LEU A 444 11.57 -7.91 -7.43
CA LEU A 444 12.52 -8.86 -7.98
C LEU A 444 11.82 -10.01 -8.71
N VAL A 445 10.66 -10.48 -8.22
CA VAL A 445 9.85 -11.48 -8.94
C VAL A 445 9.26 -10.93 -10.24
N GLN A 446 8.98 -9.63 -10.36
CA GLN A 446 8.65 -9.02 -11.66
C GLN A 446 9.88 -8.84 -12.55
N ALA A 447 11.04 -8.47 -12.00
CA ALA A 447 12.28 -8.32 -12.76
C ALA A 447 12.73 -9.60 -13.48
N LEU A 448 12.36 -10.78 -12.96
CA LEU A 448 12.53 -12.09 -13.62
C LEU A 448 11.85 -12.23 -15.00
N LYS A 449 10.91 -11.33 -15.34
CA LYS A 449 10.32 -11.23 -16.70
C LYS A 449 11.32 -10.72 -17.73
N TYR A 450 12.32 -9.96 -17.30
CA TYR A 450 13.27 -9.26 -18.19
C TYR A 450 14.63 -9.95 -18.30
N GLU A 451 14.87 -11.04 -17.57
CA GLU A 451 16.04 -11.89 -17.78
C GLU A 451 15.97 -12.56 -19.16
N CYS A 452 17.10 -12.66 -19.87
CA CYS A 452 17.11 -13.36 -21.16
C CYS A 452 16.87 -14.86 -20.99
N TYR A 453 17.49 -15.47 -19.98
CA TYR A 453 17.54 -16.91 -19.75
C TYR A 453 17.02 -17.29 -18.35
N LEU A 454 16.64 -18.56 -18.17
CA LEU A 454 16.34 -19.20 -16.89
C LEU A 454 17.55 -19.17 -15.95
N ASP A 455 18.73 -19.48 -16.47
CA ASP A 455 19.99 -19.16 -15.79
C ASP A 455 20.28 -17.66 -15.90
N SER A 456 20.16 -16.95 -14.78
CA SER A 456 20.58 -15.56 -14.67
C SER A 456 21.14 -15.27 -13.29
N HIS A 457 21.93 -14.21 -13.20
CA HIS A 457 22.48 -13.74 -11.92
C HIS A 457 21.37 -13.44 -10.90
N LEU A 458 20.23 -12.89 -11.33
CA LEU A 458 19.08 -12.63 -10.46
C LEU A 458 18.43 -13.94 -9.96
N VAL A 459 18.28 -14.95 -10.80
CA VAL A 459 17.76 -16.27 -10.39
C VAL A 459 18.71 -16.97 -9.42
N ARG A 460 20.01 -17.02 -9.73
CA ARG A 460 21.04 -17.59 -8.84
C ARG A 460 21.07 -16.86 -7.49
N PHE A 461 20.95 -15.53 -7.49
CA PHE A 461 20.85 -14.71 -6.29
C PHE A 461 19.62 -15.07 -5.45
N LEU A 462 18.42 -15.04 -6.04
CA LEU A 462 17.17 -15.34 -5.32
C LEU A 462 17.15 -16.77 -4.76
N LEU A 463 17.62 -17.77 -5.52
CA LEU A 463 17.71 -19.14 -5.04
C LEU A 463 18.73 -19.30 -3.90
N ARG A 464 19.93 -18.70 -4.03
CA ARG A 464 20.93 -18.68 -2.95
C ARG A 464 20.38 -18.07 -1.65
N ARG A 465 19.68 -16.94 -1.74
CA ARG A 465 19.09 -16.25 -0.57
C ARG A 465 17.91 -17.03 0.01
N ALA A 466 17.12 -17.71 -0.82
CA ALA A 466 16.05 -18.62 -0.37
C ALA A 466 16.60 -19.89 0.33
N ILE A 467 17.75 -20.43 -0.09
CA ILE A 467 18.42 -21.54 0.60
C ILE A 467 18.91 -21.10 2.00
N GLY A 468 19.37 -19.86 2.14
CA GLY A 468 19.85 -19.30 3.41
C GLY A 468 18.74 -18.89 4.40
N ASP A 469 17.57 -18.44 3.92
CA ASP A 469 16.49 -17.95 4.79
C ASP A 469 15.10 -18.51 4.41
N ILE A 470 14.52 -19.27 5.34
CA ILE A 470 13.17 -19.85 5.22
C ILE A 470 12.06 -18.81 4.97
N ARG A 471 12.24 -17.56 5.42
CA ARG A 471 11.31 -16.44 5.17
C ARG A 471 11.36 -16.04 3.69
N ILE A 472 12.56 -15.97 3.12
CA ILE A 472 12.75 -15.68 1.69
C ILE A 472 12.18 -16.82 0.87
N ALA A 473 12.49 -18.08 1.19
CA ALA A 473 11.89 -19.24 0.50
C ALA A 473 10.36 -19.25 0.57
N HIS A 474 9.78 -18.99 1.75
CA HIS A 474 8.33 -18.95 1.96
C HIS A 474 7.65 -17.86 1.14
N TYR A 475 8.15 -16.63 1.20
CA TYR A 475 7.54 -15.52 0.46
C TYR A 475 7.81 -15.59 -1.05
N LEU A 476 8.98 -16.09 -1.47
CA LEU A 476 9.29 -16.33 -2.89
C LEU A 476 8.38 -17.43 -3.47
N PHE A 477 8.13 -18.52 -2.74
CA PHE A 477 7.20 -19.58 -3.16
C PHE A 477 5.82 -19.02 -3.46
N TRP A 478 5.24 -18.23 -2.55
CA TRP A 478 3.91 -17.68 -2.75
C TRP A 478 3.85 -16.61 -3.85
N LEU A 479 4.88 -15.77 -4.00
CA LEU A 479 4.97 -14.80 -5.11
C LEU A 479 5.09 -15.49 -6.48
N LEU A 480 5.94 -16.50 -6.61
CA LEU A 480 6.06 -17.31 -7.83
C LEU A 480 4.74 -18.06 -8.13
N LYS A 481 4.09 -18.61 -7.10
CA LYS A 481 2.82 -19.35 -7.21
C LYS A 481 1.66 -18.44 -7.66
N ASP A 482 1.63 -17.20 -7.22
CA ASP A 482 0.68 -16.18 -7.67
C ASP A 482 0.95 -15.79 -9.14
N ALA A 483 2.23 -15.60 -9.49
CA ALA A 483 2.69 -15.28 -10.84
C ALA A 483 2.49 -16.40 -11.89
N LEU A 484 2.18 -17.64 -11.49
CA LEU A 484 1.77 -18.73 -12.41
C LEU A 484 0.53 -18.41 -13.27
N GLN A 485 -0.21 -17.35 -12.92
CA GLN A 485 -1.39 -16.89 -13.67
C GLN A 485 -1.05 -15.83 -14.74
N ASP A 486 0.23 -15.51 -14.93
CA ASP A 486 0.71 -14.60 -15.97
C ASP A 486 0.57 -15.23 -17.37
N SER A 487 -0.06 -14.50 -18.30
CA SER A 487 -0.40 -15.01 -19.64
C SER A 487 0.80 -15.13 -20.59
N GLN A 488 1.94 -14.54 -20.26
CA GLN A 488 3.17 -14.57 -21.08
C GLN A 488 4.31 -15.31 -20.38
N PHE A 489 4.44 -15.16 -19.06
CA PHE A 489 5.60 -15.63 -18.29
C PHE A 489 5.32 -16.85 -17.39
N SER A 490 4.09 -17.39 -17.39
CA SER A 490 3.72 -18.54 -16.53
C SER A 490 4.64 -19.75 -16.66
N VAL A 491 5.11 -20.12 -17.86
CA VAL A 491 6.05 -21.24 -18.06
C VAL A 491 7.39 -20.99 -17.37
N ARG A 492 7.94 -19.77 -17.48
CA ARG A 492 9.15 -19.36 -16.75
C ARG A 492 8.93 -19.45 -15.23
N TYR A 493 7.78 -18.98 -14.74
CA TYR A 493 7.45 -19.08 -13.31
C TYR A 493 7.22 -20.53 -12.84
N GLN A 494 6.81 -21.47 -13.71
CA GLN A 494 6.75 -22.89 -13.38
C GLN A 494 8.15 -23.48 -13.14
N TYR A 495 9.11 -23.24 -14.05
CA TYR A 495 10.50 -23.69 -13.87
C TYR A 495 11.14 -23.07 -12.62
N LEU A 496 10.94 -21.77 -12.37
CA LEU A 496 11.48 -21.09 -11.20
C LEU A 496 10.88 -21.60 -9.88
N LEU A 497 9.57 -21.89 -9.86
CA LEU A 497 8.90 -22.50 -8.70
C LEU A 497 9.37 -23.94 -8.47
N ALA A 498 9.56 -24.73 -9.54
CA ALA A 498 10.10 -26.07 -9.46
C ALA A 498 11.55 -26.07 -8.93
N ALA A 499 12.40 -25.16 -9.41
CA ALA A 499 13.76 -24.95 -8.93
C ALA A 499 13.80 -24.61 -7.42
N LEU A 500 12.95 -23.68 -6.98
CA LEU A 500 12.81 -23.35 -5.56
C LEU A 500 12.35 -24.56 -4.73
N LEU A 501 11.44 -25.38 -5.24
CA LEU A 501 10.98 -26.59 -4.56
C LEU A 501 12.06 -27.69 -4.53
N CYS A 502 12.89 -27.82 -5.57
CA CYS A 502 14.04 -28.72 -5.58
C CYS A 502 15.11 -28.30 -4.56
N CYS A 503 15.33 -26.99 -4.39
CA CYS A 503 16.21 -26.42 -3.35
C CYS A 503 15.59 -26.47 -1.94
N SER A 504 14.26 -26.44 -1.83
CA SER A 504 13.54 -26.50 -0.55
C SER A 504 13.65 -27.87 0.10
N GLY A 505 14.00 -27.92 1.39
CA GLY A 505 13.99 -29.17 2.16
C GLY A 505 12.61 -29.83 2.23
N ARG A 506 12.57 -31.16 2.41
CA ARG A 506 11.33 -31.97 2.46
C ARG A 506 10.25 -31.33 3.35
N GLY A 507 10.59 -31.00 4.59
CA GLY A 507 9.64 -30.44 5.56
C GLY A 507 9.05 -29.08 5.16
N LEU A 508 9.76 -28.29 4.34
CA LEU A 508 9.26 -27.03 3.80
C LEU A 508 8.32 -27.27 2.60
N ARG A 509 8.60 -28.27 1.75
CA ARG A 509 7.66 -28.70 0.69
C ARG A 509 6.35 -29.21 1.27
N GLU A 510 6.41 -30.14 2.23
CA GLU A 510 5.24 -30.68 2.92
C GLU A 510 4.46 -29.58 3.67
N GLU A 511 5.14 -28.54 4.14
CA GLU A 511 4.53 -27.34 4.73
C GLU A 511 3.82 -26.47 3.68
N PHE A 512 4.41 -26.26 2.50
CA PHE A 512 3.72 -25.62 1.39
C PHE A 512 2.49 -26.40 0.92
N ASP A 513 2.54 -27.75 0.89
CA ASP A 513 1.39 -28.58 0.54
C ASP A 513 0.25 -28.44 1.57
N ARG A 514 0.57 -28.47 2.88
CA ARG A 514 -0.38 -28.18 3.96
C ARG A 514 -1.03 -26.81 3.81
N GLN A 515 -0.23 -25.77 3.56
CA GLN A 515 -0.73 -24.41 3.35
C GLN A 515 -1.60 -24.29 2.10
N CYS A 516 -1.22 -24.94 0.99
CA CYS A 516 -1.98 -24.94 -0.26
C CYS A 516 -3.32 -25.66 -0.10
N TRP A 517 -3.36 -26.78 0.63
CA TRP A 517 -4.59 -27.48 0.96
C TRP A 517 -5.51 -26.59 1.83
N LEU A 518 -4.98 -25.98 2.90
CA LEU A 518 -5.74 -25.06 3.76
C LEU A 518 -6.31 -23.87 2.97
N VAL A 519 -5.50 -23.19 2.15
CA VAL A 519 -5.95 -22.08 1.27
C VAL A 519 -7.06 -22.53 0.32
N ASN A 520 -6.97 -23.75 -0.22
CA ASN A 520 -7.98 -24.29 -1.14
C ASN A 520 -9.29 -24.69 -0.42
N ILE A 521 -9.26 -25.12 0.84
CA ILE A 521 -10.47 -25.27 1.66
C ILE A 521 -11.08 -23.89 1.91
N LEU A 522 -10.31 -22.93 2.41
CA LEU A 522 -10.79 -21.58 2.73
C LEU A 522 -11.39 -20.85 1.52
N ALA A 523 -10.80 -21.00 0.33
CA ALA A 523 -11.35 -20.46 -0.92
C ALA A 523 -12.73 -21.05 -1.28
N LYS A 524 -12.91 -22.38 -1.11
CA LYS A 524 -14.22 -23.04 -1.34
C LYS A 524 -15.27 -22.60 -0.32
N ILE A 525 -14.89 -22.37 0.93
CA ILE A 525 -15.80 -21.85 1.97
C ILE A 525 -16.18 -20.40 1.65
N ALA A 526 -15.20 -19.54 1.37
CA ALA A 526 -15.43 -18.13 1.05
C ALA A 526 -16.36 -17.95 -0.15
N GLN A 527 -16.19 -18.74 -1.21
CA GLN A 527 -17.08 -18.70 -2.37
C GLN A 527 -18.50 -19.20 -2.05
N ARG A 528 -18.66 -20.32 -1.33
CA ARG A 528 -19.98 -20.78 -0.86
C ARG A 528 -20.69 -19.74 0.01
N VAL A 529 -19.97 -19.07 0.92
CA VAL A 529 -20.52 -18.04 1.82
C VAL A 529 -20.90 -16.75 1.07
N ARG A 530 -20.15 -16.38 0.02
CA ARG A 530 -20.50 -15.28 -0.88
C ARG A 530 -21.80 -15.54 -1.64
N ASP A 531 -21.86 -16.69 -2.31
CA ASP A 531 -22.97 -17.04 -3.22
C ASP A 531 -24.26 -17.38 -2.46
N ALA A 532 -24.16 -17.70 -1.17
CA ALA A 532 -25.27 -17.92 -0.26
C ALA A 532 -26.10 -16.66 0.04
N SER A 533 -27.41 -16.87 0.24
CA SER A 533 -28.34 -15.84 0.68
C SER A 533 -27.98 -15.32 2.09
N PRO A 534 -28.16 -14.02 2.41
CA PRO A 534 -27.67 -13.44 3.66
C PRO A 534 -28.04 -14.18 4.96
N SER A 535 -29.22 -14.80 5.02
CA SER A 535 -29.71 -15.58 6.17
C SER A 535 -29.09 -16.98 6.29
N SER A 536 -28.52 -17.55 5.23
CA SER A 536 -27.89 -18.88 5.25
C SER A 536 -26.36 -18.84 5.44
N ARG A 537 -25.73 -17.68 5.22
CA ARG A 537 -24.26 -17.50 5.25
C ARG A 537 -23.58 -18.02 6.50
N GLN A 538 -24.08 -17.71 7.70
CA GLN A 538 -23.44 -18.13 8.94
C GLN A 538 -23.60 -19.65 9.22
N ALA A 539 -24.63 -20.30 8.67
CA ALA A 539 -24.77 -21.75 8.75
C ALA A 539 -23.78 -22.44 7.80
N ILE A 540 -23.73 -22.00 6.54
CA ILE A 540 -22.82 -22.50 5.50
C ILE A 540 -21.35 -22.27 5.88
N LEU A 541 -21.04 -21.17 6.56
CA LEU A 541 -19.72 -20.92 7.13
C LEU A 541 -19.37 -21.97 8.20
N ARG A 542 -20.26 -22.21 9.16
CA ARG A 542 -20.01 -23.19 10.25
C ARG A 542 -19.81 -24.60 9.70
N GLU A 543 -20.68 -25.04 8.79
CA GLU A 543 -20.58 -26.32 8.08
C GLU A 543 -19.24 -26.45 7.33
N GLY A 544 -18.88 -25.43 6.54
CA GLY A 544 -17.61 -25.42 5.82
C GLY A 544 -16.38 -25.44 6.74
N LEU A 545 -16.45 -24.83 7.92
CA LEU A 545 -15.32 -24.80 8.86
C LEU A 545 -15.06 -26.15 9.56
N ASP A 546 -16.01 -27.09 9.56
CA ASP A 546 -15.71 -28.47 9.98
C ASP A 546 -14.75 -29.17 8.98
N GLU A 547 -14.69 -28.77 7.70
CA GLU A 547 -13.64 -29.23 6.75
C GLU A 547 -12.24 -28.73 7.18
N VAL A 548 -12.14 -27.49 7.68
CA VAL A 548 -10.88 -26.92 8.20
C VAL A 548 -10.46 -27.62 9.50
N LYS A 549 -11.42 -27.96 10.36
CA LYS A 549 -11.18 -28.75 11.57
C LYS A 549 -10.72 -30.16 11.24
N GLN A 550 -11.32 -30.82 10.24
CA GLN A 550 -10.88 -32.13 9.74
C GLN A 550 -9.44 -32.07 9.18
N PHE A 551 -9.09 -31.01 8.46
CA PHE A 551 -7.71 -30.75 8.01
C PHE A 551 -6.74 -30.72 9.19
N PHE A 552 -7.05 -30.03 10.30
CA PHE A 552 -6.20 -30.03 11.49
C PHE A 552 -6.16 -31.39 12.20
N SER A 553 -7.26 -32.15 12.23
CA SER A 553 -7.26 -33.53 12.75
C SER A 553 -6.34 -34.48 11.97
N MET A 554 -6.04 -34.20 10.69
CA MET A 554 -5.13 -34.99 9.86
C MET A 554 -3.67 -34.50 9.90
N ASN A 555 -3.46 -33.18 9.93
CA ASN A 555 -2.12 -32.57 9.80
C ASN A 555 -1.50 -32.16 11.15
N SER A 556 -2.28 -32.16 12.24
CA SER A 556 -1.96 -31.62 13.58
C SER A 556 -1.66 -30.12 13.64
N SER A 557 -1.01 -29.53 12.64
CA SER A 557 -0.63 -28.11 12.59
C SER A 557 -0.35 -27.62 11.16
N CYS A 558 -0.28 -26.30 10.97
CA CYS A 558 0.04 -25.63 9.72
C CYS A 558 0.56 -24.21 10.02
N ARG A 559 1.53 -23.69 9.25
CA ARG A 559 1.89 -22.26 9.28
C ARG A 559 0.95 -21.48 8.36
N LEU A 560 0.82 -20.18 8.54
CA LEU A 560 -0.04 -19.36 7.66
C LEU A 560 0.78 -18.70 6.54
N PRO A 561 0.30 -18.71 5.27
CA PRO A 561 0.94 -18.01 4.14
C PRO A 561 1.30 -16.55 4.43
N LEU A 562 0.50 -15.88 5.26
CA LEU A 562 0.69 -14.50 5.70
C LEU A 562 2.04 -14.23 6.38
N ASN A 563 2.55 -15.19 7.16
CA ASN A 563 3.83 -15.12 7.87
C ASN A 563 4.24 -16.52 8.36
N PRO A 564 5.42 -17.06 7.98
CA PRO A 564 5.85 -18.39 8.41
C PRO A 564 6.00 -18.52 9.94
N GLY A 565 6.14 -17.42 10.68
CA GLY A 565 6.12 -17.41 12.15
C GLY A 565 4.74 -17.71 12.77
N LEU A 566 3.64 -17.50 12.05
CA LEU A 566 2.28 -17.78 12.53
C LEU A 566 1.96 -19.27 12.39
N PHE A 567 2.18 -20.04 13.45
CA PHE A 567 1.98 -21.50 13.48
C PHE A 567 0.71 -21.85 14.25
N VAL A 568 -0.21 -22.60 13.65
CA VAL A 568 -1.56 -22.85 14.16
C VAL A 568 -1.92 -24.34 14.18
N LYS A 569 -2.77 -24.76 15.13
CA LYS A 569 -3.13 -26.17 15.41
C LYS A 569 -4.61 -26.50 15.27
N GLY A 570 -5.45 -25.52 14.96
CA GLY A 570 -6.91 -25.68 14.94
C GLY A 570 -7.61 -24.38 14.58
N ILE A 571 -8.94 -24.43 14.54
CA ILE A 571 -9.79 -23.26 14.26
C ILE A 571 -10.91 -23.13 15.29
N ASN A 572 -11.10 -21.93 15.82
CA ASN A 572 -12.19 -21.61 16.74
C ASN A 572 -13.44 -21.21 15.94
N ILE A 573 -14.22 -22.21 15.55
CA ILE A 573 -15.45 -22.04 14.73
C ILE A 573 -16.46 -21.08 15.39
N GLN A 574 -16.51 -21.00 16.72
CA GLN A 574 -17.42 -20.09 17.43
C GLN A 574 -17.05 -18.61 17.26
N SER A 575 -15.75 -18.32 17.15
CA SER A 575 -15.21 -16.97 16.94
C SER A 575 -15.11 -16.57 15.45
N CYS A 576 -15.53 -17.45 14.53
CA CYS A 576 -15.49 -17.18 13.09
C CYS A 576 -16.81 -16.58 12.56
N SER A 577 -16.69 -15.63 11.64
CA SER A 577 -17.82 -14.96 10.96
C SER A 577 -17.43 -14.54 9.55
N TYR A 578 -18.22 -13.67 8.91
CA TYR A 578 -17.87 -12.95 7.69
C TYR A 578 -18.11 -11.45 7.89
N PHE A 579 -17.60 -10.62 7.00
CA PHE A 579 -17.91 -9.18 6.96
C PHE A 579 -19.06 -8.90 5.98
N ASN A 580 -19.94 -7.96 6.33
CA ASN A 580 -21.06 -7.52 5.49
C ASN A 580 -20.61 -6.49 4.42
N SER A 581 -19.61 -6.85 3.61
CA SER A 581 -19.16 -6.07 2.44
C SER A 581 -19.51 -6.77 1.13
N ASN A 582 -19.30 -6.10 -0.02
CA ASN A 582 -19.57 -6.66 -1.34
C ASN A 582 -18.83 -7.99 -1.61
N ALA A 583 -17.58 -8.11 -1.13
CA ALA A 583 -16.78 -9.31 -1.28
C ALA A 583 -17.15 -10.44 -0.30
N VAL A 584 -17.84 -10.14 0.81
CA VAL A 584 -18.18 -11.08 1.89
C VAL A 584 -16.96 -11.87 2.42
N PRO A 585 -15.82 -11.22 2.77
CA PRO A 585 -14.62 -11.92 3.21
C PRO A 585 -14.82 -12.57 4.58
N LEU A 586 -14.10 -13.67 4.82
CA LEU A 586 -14.24 -14.46 6.06
C LEU A 586 -13.39 -13.84 7.19
N LYS A 587 -13.95 -13.79 8.39
CA LYS A 587 -13.24 -13.56 9.66
C LYS A 587 -12.94 -14.91 10.29
N LEU A 588 -11.66 -15.28 10.34
CA LEU A 588 -11.16 -16.54 10.86
C LEU A 588 -10.38 -16.31 12.16
N SER A 589 -10.52 -17.25 13.10
CA SER A 589 -9.81 -17.23 14.38
C SER A 589 -9.15 -18.59 14.61
N PHE A 590 -7.83 -18.65 14.44
CA PHE A 590 -7.07 -19.89 14.55
C PHE A 590 -6.54 -20.11 15.97
N GLN A 591 -6.42 -21.36 16.37
CA GLN A 591 -5.76 -21.77 17.61
C GLN A 591 -4.24 -21.74 17.37
N ASN A 592 -3.54 -20.88 18.11
CA ASN A 592 -2.08 -20.78 18.08
C ASN A 592 -1.46 -22.12 18.50
N GLN A 593 -0.35 -22.54 17.90
CA GLN A 593 0.39 -23.72 18.38
C GLN A 593 0.99 -23.44 19.76
N ASP A 594 1.54 -22.25 19.96
CA ASP A 594 1.99 -21.77 21.28
C ASP A 594 0.81 -21.78 22.26
N THR A 595 1.03 -22.31 23.46
CA THR A 595 0.04 -22.35 24.55
C THR A 595 -0.04 -21.05 25.35
N LEU A 596 0.94 -20.16 25.21
CA LEU A 596 0.96 -18.82 25.81
C LEU A 596 0.53 -17.72 24.82
N GLY A 597 0.44 -18.04 23.53
CA GLY A 597 0.10 -17.07 22.47
C GLY A 597 -1.40 -16.96 22.18
N ASP A 598 -1.84 -15.72 21.97
CA ASP A 598 -3.23 -15.40 21.58
C ASP A 598 -3.69 -16.09 20.29
N HIS A 599 -5.01 -16.21 20.13
CA HIS A 599 -5.65 -16.66 18.89
C HIS A 599 -5.23 -15.83 17.67
N VAL A 600 -4.78 -16.52 16.62
CA VAL A 600 -4.31 -15.88 15.38
C VAL A 600 -5.53 -15.51 14.52
N ASN A 601 -5.91 -14.23 14.53
CA ASN A 601 -7.09 -13.72 13.83
C ASN A 601 -6.70 -13.19 12.44
N VAL A 602 -7.41 -13.67 11.41
CA VAL A 602 -7.10 -13.41 9.99
C VAL A 602 -8.37 -13.14 9.20
N ILE A 603 -8.32 -12.17 8.29
CA ILE A 603 -9.33 -11.98 7.25
C ILE A 603 -8.90 -12.78 6.03
N PHE A 604 -9.74 -13.69 5.54
CA PHE A 604 -9.52 -14.37 4.27
C PHE A 604 -10.39 -13.73 3.19
N LYS A 605 -9.76 -13.05 2.23
CA LYS A 605 -10.43 -12.52 1.04
C LYS A 605 -10.40 -13.56 -0.09
N CYS A 606 -11.49 -13.61 -0.84
CA CYS A 606 -11.60 -14.22 -2.16
C CYS A 606 -12.18 -13.13 -3.10
N GLY A 607 -12.20 -13.32 -4.42
CA GLY A 607 -12.68 -12.34 -5.40
C GLY A 607 -11.79 -11.09 -5.58
N ASP A 608 -11.23 -10.55 -4.50
CA ASP A 608 -10.47 -9.30 -4.47
C ASP A 608 -8.98 -9.53 -4.75
N ASP A 609 -8.35 -8.64 -5.52
CA ASP A 609 -6.93 -8.72 -5.87
C ASP A 609 -6.05 -8.03 -4.82
N LEU A 610 -5.54 -8.81 -3.86
CA LEU A 610 -4.70 -8.31 -2.77
C LEU A 610 -3.29 -7.87 -3.19
N ARG A 611 -2.88 -8.03 -4.46
CA ARG A 611 -1.53 -7.64 -4.92
C ARG A 611 -1.30 -6.12 -4.79
N GLN A 612 -2.37 -5.33 -4.91
CA GLN A 612 -2.35 -3.89 -4.72
C GLN A 612 -2.32 -3.47 -3.24
N ASP A 613 -3.06 -4.17 -2.36
CA ASP A 613 -2.94 -4.00 -0.91
C ASP A 613 -1.50 -4.33 -0.44
N MET A 614 -0.92 -5.43 -0.94
CA MET A 614 0.47 -5.81 -0.66
C MET A 614 1.47 -4.72 -1.06
N LEU A 615 1.39 -4.23 -2.31
CA LEU A 615 2.27 -3.18 -2.81
C LEU A 615 2.12 -1.87 -2.02
N THR A 616 0.88 -1.49 -1.69
CA THR A 616 0.61 -0.29 -0.89
C THR A 616 1.23 -0.41 0.52
N LEU A 617 1.00 -1.52 1.22
CA LEU A 617 1.57 -1.77 2.55
C LEU A 617 3.10 -1.93 2.53
N GLN A 618 3.67 -2.44 1.44
CA GLN A 618 5.10 -2.51 1.21
C GLN A 618 5.71 -1.11 1.08
N ILE A 619 5.13 -0.23 0.26
CA ILE A 619 5.63 1.14 0.09
C ILE A 619 5.46 1.95 1.39
N ILE A 620 4.34 1.81 2.11
CA ILE A 620 4.15 2.43 3.45
C ILE A 620 5.21 1.91 4.45
N ARG A 621 5.58 0.63 4.39
CA ARG A 621 6.64 0.05 5.24
C ARG A 621 8.02 0.65 4.95
N ILE A 622 8.31 0.94 3.68
CA ILE A 622 9.55 1.60 3.26
C ILE A 622 9.55 3.08 3.69
N MET A 623 8.43 3.81 3.55
CA MET A 623 8.29 5.16 4.11
C MET A 623 8.55 5.18 5.61
N ASN A 624 7.97 4.24 6.36
CA ASN A 624 8.17 4.13 7.80
C ASN A 624 9.60 3.75 8.21
N LYS A 625 10.32 2.95 7.39
CA LYS A 625 11.76 2.70 7.60
C LYS A 625 12.58 3.97 7.44
N ILE A 626 12.32 4.77 6.40
CA ILE A 626 13.01 6.06 6.16
C ILE A 626 12.76 7.04 7.32
N TRP A 627 11.50 7.18 7.76
CA TRP A 627 11.19 8.05 8.91
C TRP A 627 11.93 7.61 10.17
N ILE A 628 11.91 6.31 10.52
CA ILE A 628 12.62 5.79 11.71
C ILE A 628 14.15 5.95 11.59
N GLN A 629 14.74 5.81 10.40
CA GLN A 629 16.17 6.02 10.16
C GLN A 629 16.60 7.47 10.45
N GLU A 630 15.74 8.44 10.15
CA GLU A 630 15.93 9.87 10.44
C GLU A 630 15.47 10.25 11.88
N GLY A 631 15.11 9.28 12.72
CA GLY A 631 14.69 9.48 14.11
C GLY A 631 13.20 9.78 14.32
N LEU A 632 12.39 9.75 13.26
CA LEU A 632 10.98 10.13 13.26
C LEU A 632 10.06 8.89 13.33
N ASP A 633 9.63 8.50 14.53
CA ASP A 633 8.64 7.43 14.71
C ASP A 633 7.20 7.95 14.50
N MET A 634 6.67 7.73 13.30
CA MET A 634 5.30 8.11 12.93
C MET A 634 4.20 7.16 13.48
N ARG A 635 4.53 6.21 14.39
CA ARG A 635 3.56 5.32 15.07
C ARG A 635 2.65 4.51 14.11
N MET A 636 3.14 4.17 12.91
CA MET A 636 2.34 3.57 11.84
C MET A 636 1.93 2.12 12.13
N VAL A 637 0.64 1.80 12.01
CA VAL A 637 0.13 0.42 12.11
C VAL A 637 0.19 -0.24 10.73
N ILE A 638 1.30 -0.93 10.45
CA ILE A 638 1.52 -1.67 9.21
C ILE A 638 1.16 -3.15 9.43
N PHE A 639 -0.07 -3.51 9.07
CA PHE A 639 -0.56 -4.89 9.13
C PHE A 639 -0.09 -5.71 7.91
N ARG A 640 0.03 -7.03 8.04
CA ARG A 640 0.36 -7.89 6.89
C ARG A 640 -0.84 -8.10 5.99
N CYS A 641 -0.59 -8.08 4.68
CA CYS A 641 -1.47 -8.56 3.63
C CYS A 641 -0.67 -9.50 2.73
N PHE A 642 -1.26 -10.58 2.23
CA PHE A 642 -0.58 -11.52 1.33
C PHE A 642 -1.53 -12.24 0.36
N SER A 643 -1.24 -12.15 -0.94
CA SER A 643 -1.93 -12.90 -2.01
C SER A 643 -1.52 -14.38 -2.00
N THR A 644 -2.49 -15.27 -2.14
CA THR A 644 -2.28 -16.73 -2.20
C THR A 644 -2.65 -17.29 -3.58
N GLY A 645 -2.63 -16.42 -4.59
CA GLY A 645 -3.08 -16.66 -5.96
C GLY A 645 -4.15 -15.65 -6.39
N ARG A 646 -4.29 -15.45 -7.71
CA ARG A 646 -5.22 -14.51 -8.35
C ARG A 646 -6.58 -14.42 -7.65
N GLY A 647 -6.88 -13.24 -7.09
CA GLY A 647 -8.15 -12.93 -6.46
C GLY A 647 -8.39 -13.62 -5.10
N LYS A 648 -7.36 -14.03 -4.36
CA LYS A 648 -7.53 -14.62 -3.01
C LYS A 648 -6.32 -14.42 -2.09
N GLY A 649 -6.53 -14.28 -0.80
CA GLY A 649 -5.44 -14.23 0.17
C GLY A 649 -5.85 -13.82 1.58
N MET A 650 -4.85 -13.46 2.38
CA MET A 650 -4.96 -13.26 3.82
C MET A 650 -4.56 -11.84 4.21
N VAL A 651 -5.26 -11.29 5.21
CA VAL A 651 -4.96 -10.01 5.84
C VAL A 651 -4.96 -10.18 7.36
N GLU A 652 -3.98 -9.60 8.03
CA GLU A 652 -3.83 -9.61 9.50
C GLU A 652 -4.93 -8.79 10.17
N MET A 653 -5.64 -9.38 11.15
CA MET A 653 -6.68 -8.66 11.89
C MET A 653 -6.08 -7.93 13.09
N ILE A 654 -5.96 -6.60 13.00
CA ILE A 654 -5.45 -5.77 14.10
C ILE A 654 -6.44 -5.80 15.28
N PRO A 655 -5.98 -6.20 16.50
CA PRO A 655 -6.81 -6.22 17.70
C PRO A 655 -7.05 -4.81 18.27
N SER A 656 -8.13 -4.67 19.03
CA SER A 656 -8.53 -3.44 19.72
C SER A 656 -8.62 -2.21 18.80
N ALA A 657 -9.10 -2.42 17.58
CA ALA A 657 -9.30 -1.39 16.56
C ALA A 657 -10.76 -1.39 16.06
N GLU A 658 -11.31 -0.20 15.81
CA GLU A 658 -12.66 -0.02 15.29
C GLU A 658 -12.65 0.98 14.12
N THR A 659 -13.61 0.88 13.19
CA THR A 659 -13.70 1.83 12.06
C THR A 659 -14.22 3.18 12.54
N LEU A 660 -13.74 4.28 11.94
CA LEU A 660 -14.22 5.63 12.28
C LEU A 660 -15.74 5.76 12.08
N ARG A 661 -16.33 5.05 11.10
CA ARG A 661 -17.78 4.96 10.94
C ARG A 661 -18.45 4.40 12.20
N LYS A 662 -17.98 3.27 12.73
CA LYS A 662 -18.62 2.65 13.91
C LYS A 662 -18.54 3.57 15.12
N ILE A 663 -17.38 4.22 15.33
CA ILE A 663 -17.20 5.23 16.39
C ILE A 663 -18.16 6.41 16.20
N GLN A 664 -18.18 7.04 15.01
CA GLN A 664 -19.06 8.18 14.72
C GLN A 664 -20.56 7.81 14.84
N VAL A 665 -20.95 6.58 14.52
CA VAL A 665 -22.34 6.11 14.59
C VAL A 665 -22.82 5.86 16.03
N GLU A 666 -21.93 5.67 17.02
CA GLU A 666 -22.34 5.74 18.45
C GLU A 666 -23.01 7.09 18.77
N HIS A 667 -22.55 8.18 18.14
CA HIS A 667 -23.15 9.51 18.24
C HIS A 667 -24.30 9.77 17.24
N GLY A 668 -24.80 8.72 16.59
CA GLY A 668 -25.90 8.75 15.61
C GLY A 668 -25.46 8.90 14.16
N VAL A 669 -26.41 8.77 13.21
CA VAL A 669 -26.11 8.74 11.75
C VAL A 669 -25.39 9.99 11.23
N THR A 670 -25.62 11.14 11.88
CA THR A 670 -24.95 12.43 11.60
C THR A 670 -23.68 12.67 12.42
N GLY A 671 -23.16 11.67 13.13
CA GLY A 671 -21.98 11.79 13.98
C GLY A 671 -20.71 12.22 13.24
N SER A 672 -20.58 11.90 11.94
CA SER A 672 -19.53 12.39 11.04
C SER A 672 -19.54 13.92 10.79
N PHE A 673 -20.52 14.64 11.33
CA PHE A 673 -20.56 16.11 11.37
C PHE A 673 -20.33 16.70 12.77
N LYS A 674 -20.16 15.87 13.81
CA LYS A 674 -19.81 16.29 15.17
C LYS A 674 -18.31 16.19 15.36
N ASP A 675 -17.75 17.09 16.18
CA ASP A 675 -16.29 17.19 16.35
C ASP A 675 -15.76 16.35 17.53
N ARG A 676 -16.62 15.96 18.47
CA ARG A 676 -16.24 15.16 19.65
C ARG A 676 -16.12 13.64 19.53
N PRO A 677 -16.74 12.90 18.57
CA PRO A 677 -16.84 11.44 18.66
C PRO A 677 -15.53 10.68 18.86
N LEU A 678 -14.44 11.12 18.23
CA LEU A 678 -13.13 10.47 18.37
C LEU A 678 -12.50 10.76 19.74
N ALA A 679 -12.61 11.98 20.25
CA ALA A 679 -12.11 12.36 21.58
C ALA A 679 -12.90 11.65 22.70
N ASP A 680 -14.24 11.63 22.60
CA ASP A 680 -15.12 10.93 23.53
C ASP A 680 -14.78 9.41 23.57
N TRP A 681 -14.49 8.82 22.40
CA TRP A 681 -14.13 7.39 22.29
C TRP A 681 -12.72 7.09 22.80
N LEU A 682 -11.75 7.99 22.59
CA LEU A 682 -10.41 7.84 23.16
C LEU A 682 -10.44 7.93 24.69
N GLN A 683 -11.16 8.90 25.26
CA GLN A 683 -11.32 9.05 26.71
C GLN A 683 -12.06 7.85 27.34
N LYS A 684 -13.04 7.29 26.63
CA LYS A 684 -13.78 6.08 27.03
C LYS A 684 -12.89 4.84 27.19
N HIS A 685 -11.75 4.77 26.51
CA HIS A 685 -10.82 3.64 26.57
C HIS A 685 -9.49 3.95 27.30
N ASN A 686 -9.21 5.23 27.55
CA ASN A 686 -8.03 5.72 28.26
C ASN A 686 -8.53 6.62 29.40
N PRO A 687 -8.88 6.03 30.57
CA PRO A 687 -9.59 6.74 31.63
C PRO A 687 -8.71 7.65 32.49
N THR A 688 -7.38 7.44 32.52
CA THR A 688 -6.45 8.36 33.17
C THR A 688 -5.93 9.43 32.21
N GLU A 689 -5.46 10.55 32.75
CA GLU A 689 -4.92 11.67 31.97
C GLU A 689 -3.65 11.26 31.21
N ASP A 690 -2.74 10.51 31.85
CA ASP A 690 -1.50 9.99 31.24
C ASP A 690 -1.79 9.02 30.07
N GLU A 691 -2.76 8.10 30.24
CA GLU A 691 -3.17 7.20 29.15
C GLU A 691 -3.82 7.97 28.00
N TYR A 692 -4.65 8.97 28.31
CA TYR A 692 -5.34 9.77 27.31
C TYR A 692 -4.38 10.64 26.50
N GLU A 693 -3.47 11.37 27.15
CA GLU A 693 -2.43 12.15 26.48
C GLU A 693 -1.51 11.27 25.63
N LYS A 694 -1.13 10.08 26.12
CA LYS A 694 -0.39 9.08 25.33
C LYS A 694 -1.18 8.56 24.13
N ALA A 695 -2.50 8.42 24.24
CA ALA A 695 -3.35 8.06 23.11
C ALA A 695 -3.51 9.22 22.11
N VAL A 696 -3.59 10.47 22.58
CA VAL A 696 -3.61 11.68 21.74
C VAL A 696 -2.26 11.86 21.01
N GLU A 697 -1.13 11.63 21.68
CA GLU A 697 0.20 11.63 21.05
C GLU A 697 0.25 10.59 19.91
N ASN A 698 -0.09 9.33 20.20
CA ASN A 698 -0.13 8.28 19.19
C ASN A 698 -1.06 8.63 18.02
N PHE A 699 -2.19 9.31 18.28
CA PHE A 699 -3.10 9.79 17.25
C PHE A 699 -2.45 10.87 16.37
N ILE A 700 -1.76 11.87 16.96
CA ILE A 700 -1.08 12.94 16.22
C ILE A 700 -0.06 12.37 15.22
N TYR A 701 0.87 11.52 15.68
CA TYR A 701 1.91 10.94 14.82
C TYR A 701 1.32 10.03 13.73
N SER A 702 0.45 9.08 14.10
CA SER A 702 -0.12 8.13 13.14
C SER A 702 -1.10 8.78 12.15
N CYS A 703 -1.83 9.82 12.56
CA CYS A 703 -2.64 10.64 11.65
C CYS A 703 -1.75 11.37 10.64
N ALA A 704 -0.68 12.04 11.09
CA ALA A 704 0.26 12.73 10.21
C ALA A 704 0.91 11.78 9.18
N GLY A 705 1.40 10.62 9.62
CA GLY A 705 1.98 9.60 8.74
C GLY A 705 0.98 9.05 7.72
N CYS A 706 -0.28 8.85 8.12
CA CYS A 706 -1.35 8.49 7.20
C CYS A 706 -1.68 9.60 6.19
N CYS A 707 -1.74 10.87 6.60
CA CYS A 707 -1.98 11.99 5.69
C CYS A 707 -0.89 12.11 4.61
N VAL A 708 0.39 11.96 4.99
CA VAL A 708 1.52 11.97 4.05
C VAL A 708 1.49 10.76 3.12
N ALA A 709 1.38 9.55 3.66
CA ALA A 709 1.40 8.32 2.85
C ALA A 709 0.21 8.23 1.88
N THR A 710 -1.00 8.56 2.33
CA THR A 710 -2.21 8.49 1.48
C THR A 710 -2.28 9.59 0.42
N TYR A 711 -1.57 10.72 0.63
CA TYR A 711 -1.35 11.73 -0.41
C TYR A 711 -0.38 11.24 -1.48
N ILE A 712 0.83 10.81 -1.08
CA ILE A 712 1.89 10.40 -2.02
C ILE A 712 1.45 9.22 -2.90
N LEU A 713 0.77 8.22 -2.30
CA LEU A 713 0.26 7.05 -3.01
C LEU A 713 -1.10 7.27 -3.69
N GLY A 714 -1.70 8.46 -3.57
CA GLY A 714 -2.97 8.78 -4.21
C GLY A 714 -4.09 7.80 -3.88
N ILE A 715 -4.14 7.32 -2.63
CA ILE A 715 -5.14 6.34 -2.17
C ILE A 715 -6.54 6.94 -2.35
N CYS A 716 -7.45 6.17 -2.92
CA CYS A 716 -8.80 6.60 -3.29
C CYS A 716 -9.88 5.75 -2.58
N ASP A 717 -11.15 6.15 -2.73
CA ASP A 717 -12.32 5.60 -2.02
C ASP A 717 -12.18 5.74 -0.49
N ARG A 718 -11.72 6.92 -0.07
CA ARG A 718 -11.37 7.19 1.33
C ARG A 718 -12.61 7.59 2.13
N HIS A 719 -13.26 6.58 2.71
CA HIS A 719 -14.43 6.73 3.58
C HIS A 719 -14.18 6.22 5.01
N ASN A 720 -15.08 6.58 5.94
CA ASN A 720 -14.94 6.30 7.37
C ASN A 720 -15.06 4.81 7.76
N ASP A 721 -15.52 3.91 6.88
CA ASP A 721 -15.30 2.45 7.06
C ASP A 721 -13.85 2.02 6.78
N ASN A 722 -13.09 2.73 5.92
CA ASN A 722 -11.73 2.35 5.48
C ASN A 722 -10.62 3.03 6.30
N ILE A 723 -10.97 3.62 7.44
CA ILE A 723 -10.05 4.20 8.41
C ILE A 723 -10.40 3.61 9.77
N MET A 724 -9.40 3.12 10.48
CA MET A 724 -9.51 2.51 11.78
C MET A 724 -8.73 3.28 12.84
N LEU A 725 -9.19 3.18 14.08
CA LEU A 725 -8.56 3.74 15.26
C LEU A 725 -8.39 2.65 16.32
N LYS A 726 -7.16 2.47 16.82
CA LYS A 726 -6.88 1.60 17.98
C LYS A 726 -7.27 2.31 19.28
N THR A 727 -7.64 1.54 20.30
CA THR A 727 -7.86 2.08 21.67
C THR A 727 -6.64 2.83 22.20
N SER A 728 -5.44 2.38 21.81
CA SER A 728 -4.15 3.05 22.08
C SER A 728 -3.87 4.28 21.21
N GLY A 729 -4.89 4.91 20.62
CA GLY A 729 -4.78 6.14 19.83
C GLY A 729 -4.29 6.01 18.39
N HIS A 730 -3.72 4.88 17.99
CA HIS A 730 -3.10 4.76 16.66
C HIS A 730 -4.17 4.70 15.55
N MET A 731 -4.13 5.65 14.61
CA MET A 731 -4.97 5.68 13.41
C MET A 731 -4.28 4.95 12.25
N PHE A 732 -5.04 4.25 11.41
CA PHE A 732 -4.54 3.64 10.18
C PHE A 732 -5.61 3.48 9.11
N HIS A 733 -5.19 3.43 7.84
CA HIS A 733 -6.05 3.12 6.71
C HIS A 733 -6.07 1.62 6.42
N ILE A 734 -7.17 1.14 5.84
CA ILE A 734 -7.33 -0.23 5.32
C ILE A 734 -7.95 -0.20 3.91
N ASP A 735 -7.92 -1.35 3.23
CA ASP A 735 -8.61 -1.60 1.95
C ASP A 735 -8.13 -0.67 0.82
N PHE A 736 -6.88 -0.86 0.38
CA PHE A 736 -6.17 0.00 -0.58
C PHE A 736 -6.55 -0.29 -2.04
N GLY A 737 -7.79 -0.72 -2.26
CA GLY A 737 -8.30 -1.22 -3.55
C GLY A 737 -8.29 -0.20 -4.69
N LYS A 738 -7.99 1.09 -4.44
CA LYS A 738 -7.70 2.11 -5.48
C LYS A 738 -6.58 3.04 -5.04
N PHE A 739 -5.57 3.22 -5.89
CA PHE A 739 -4.40 4.07 -5.64
C PHE A 739 -3.95 4.86 -6.89
N LEU A 740 -2.87 5.62 -6.76
CA LEU A 740 -2.26 6.44 -7.84
C LEU A 740 -3.22 7.45 -8.49
N GLY A 741 -4.21 7.95 -7.73
CA GLY A 741 -5.13 8.97 -8.19
C GLY A 741 -6.30 8.48 -9.06
N HIS A 742 -6.46 7.15 -9.19
CA HIS A 742 -7.60 6.44 -9.81
C HIS A 742 -8.92 6.60 -9.03
N ALA A 743 -9.30 7.85 -8.78
CA ALA A 743 -10.47 8.22 -8.01
C ALA A 743 -11.76 7.80 -8.72
N GLN A 744 -12.73 7.33 -7.94
CA GLN A 744 -14.05 7.02 -8.48
C GLN A 744 -14.71 8.27 -9.07
N MET A 745 -15.26 8.13 -10.27
CA MET A 745 -15.93 9.19 -11.01
C MET A 745 -17.45 9.06 -10.87
N PHE A 746 -18.13 10.13 -10.50
CA PHE A 746 -19.60 10.21 -10.48
C PHE A 746 -20.05 11.15 -11.60
N GLY A 747 -20.28 10.59 -12.79
CA GLY A 747 -20.25 11.37 -14.03
C GLY A 747 -18.85 11.96 -14.26
N ASN A 748 -18.75 13.17 -14.80
CA ASN A 748 -17.46 13.81 -15.11
C ASN A 748 -16.77 14.44 -13.88
N ILE A 749 -17.07 13.98 -12.67
CA ILE A 749 -16.65 14.60 -11.40
C ILE A 749 -15.97 13.56 -10.51
N LYS A 750 -14.73 13.83 -10.08
CA LYS A 750 -14.04 13.02 -9.04
C LYS A 750 -14.85 13.06 -7.74
N ARG A 751 -15.14 11.87 -7.20
CA ARG A 751 -15.87 11.65 -5.95
C ARG A 751 -15.06 12.13 -4.75
N ASP A 752 -13.80 11.69 -4.67
CA ASP A 752 -12.83 12.20 -3.73
C ASP A 752 -12.23 13.51 -4.26
N ARG A 753 -12.46 14.61 -3.54
CA ARG A 753 -11.98 15.96 -3.90
C ARG A 753 -10.93 16.54 -2.95
N ALA A 754 -10.83 16.02 -1.73
CA ALA A 754 -9.80 16.43 -0.79
C ALA A 754 -8.46 15.78 -1.17
N PRO A 755 -7.31 16.44 -0.93
CA PRO A 755 -5.99 15.84 -1.09
C PRO A 755 -5.85 14.51 -0.33
N PHE A 756 -6.23 14.50 0.94
CA PHE A 756 -6.32 13.34 1.82
C PHE A 756 -7.52 13.49 2.77
N VAL A 757 -7.80 12.48 3.58
CA VAL A 757 -8.80 12.62 4.65
C VAL A 757 -8.18 13.33 5.84
N PHE A 758 -8.78 14.46 6.21
CA PHE A 758 -8.55 15.10 7.50
C PHE A 758 -9.85 15.82 7.90
N THR A 759 -10.50 15.37 8.96
CA THR A 759 -11.82 15.86 9.38
C THR A 759 -11.76 16.61 10.71
N SER A 760 -12.78 17.41 11.02
CA SER A 760 -12.72 18.29 12.20
C SER A 760 -12.81 17.56 13.53
N ASP A 761 -13.27 16.31 13.55
CA ASP A 761 -13.16 15.42 14.71
C ASP A 761 -11.72 14.93 14.94
N MET A 762 -10.94 14.71 13.87
CA MET A 762 -9.49 14.50 13.97
C MET A 762 -8.80 15.76 14.49
N ALA A 763 -9.15 16.93 13.93
CA ALA A 763 -8.59 18.21 14.38
C ALA A 763 -8.98 18.56 15.83
N TYR A 764 -10.17 18.17 16.31
CA TYR A 764 -10.59 18.35 17.70
C TYR A 764 -9.72 17.56 18.66
N VAL A 765 -9.40 16.30 18.34
CA VAL A 765 -8.46 15.46 19.11
C VAL A 765 -7.07 16.10 19.15
N ILE A 766 -6.52 16.49 17.99
CA ILE A 766 -5.19 17.12 17.89
C ILE A 766 -5.13 18.42 18.70
N ASN A 767 -6.16 19.27 18.60
CA ASN A 767 -6.20 20.54 19.33
C ASN A 767 -6.37 20.36 20.85
N GLY A 768 -7.03 19.29 21.29
CA GLY A 768 -7.63 19.19 22.63
C GLY A 768 -8.90 20.05 22.79
N GLY A 769 -9.59 20.39 21.69
CA GLY A 769 -10.78 21.25 21.73
C GLY A 769 -11.15 21.94 20.40
N ASP A 770 -12.10 22.88 20.49
CA ASP A 770 -12.70 23.56 19.34
C ASP A 770 -11.80 24.66 18.69
N LYS A 771 -10.67 25.03 19.31
CA LYS A 771 -9.76 26.09 18.84
C LYS A 771 -8.38 25.54 18.48
N PRO A 772 -7.68 26.12 17.46
CA PRO A 772 -6.28 25.83 17.18
C PRO A 772 -5.37 25.99 18.40
N SER A 773 -4.59 24.96 18.73
CA SER A 773 -3.59 24.95 19.81
C SER A 773 -2.17 24.66 19.28
N SER A 774 -1.15 24.69 20.14
CA SER A 774 0.24 24.40 19.74
C SER A 774 0.41 22.99 19.17
N ARG A 775 -0.35 22.01 19.66
CA ARG A 775 -0.37 20.64 19.12
C ARG A 775 -0.72 20.58 17.63
N PHE A 776 -1.44 21.58 17.11
CA PHE A 776 -1.71 21.71 15.68
C PHE A 776 -0.53 22.27 14.88
N HIS A 777 0.34 23.07 15.51
CA HIS A 777 1.64 23.43 14.91
C HIS A 777 2.52 22.18 14.83
N ASP A 778 2.62 21.43 15.94
CA ASP A 778 3.41 20.20 16.02
C ASP A 778 2.93 19.17 14.97
N PHE A 779 1.60 18.99 14.80
CA PHE A 779 1.02 18.15 13.73
C PHE A 779 1.38 18.63 12.31
N VAL A 780 1.35 19.94 12.03
CA VAL A 780 1.72 20.50 10.72
C VAL A 780 3.22 20.37 10.45
N ASP A 781 4.06 20.64 11.44
CA ASP A 781 5.52 20.43 11.38
C ASP A 781 5.81 18.95 11.08
N LEU A 782 5.26 18.01 11.86
CA LEU A 782 5.41 16.55 11.64
C LEU A 782 4.99 16.12 10.23
N CYS A 783 3.86 16.63 9.71
CA CYS A 783 3.43 16.35 8.34
C CYS A 783 4.43 16.86 7.30
N CYS A 784 4.93 18.09 7.45
CA CYS A 784 5.82 18.72 6.49
C CYS A 784 7.24 18.13 6.55
N GLU A 785 7.70 17.71 7.73
CA GLU A 785 8.95 16.98 7.93
C GLU A 785 8.86 15.58 7.31
N ALA A 786 7.87 14.77 7.71
CA ALA A 786 7.64 13.44 7.14
C ALA A 786 7.49 13.46 5.61
N TYR A 787 6.79 14.45 5.04
CA TYR A 787 6.72 14.66 3.60
C TYR A 787 8.10 14.95 3.00
N ASN A 788 8.85 15.92 3.53
CA ASN A 788 10.17 16.30 3.01
C ASN A 788 11.23 15.19 3.13
N LEU A 789 11.14 14.31 4.13
CA LEU A 789 11.99 13.12 4.20
C LEU A 789 11.72 12.17 3.02
N ILE A 790 10.45 11.80 2.77
CA ILE A 790 10.10 10.90 1.66
C ILE A 790 10.46 11.51 0.28
N ARG A 791 10.35 12.83 0.12
CA ARG A 791 10.74 13.53 -1.12
C ARG A 791 12.21 13.32 -1.51
N LYS A 792 13.13 13.20 -0.55
CA LYS A 792 14.56 12.95 -0.80
C LYS A 792 14.80 11.60 -1.47
N HIS A 793 13.92 10.64 -1.24
CA HIS A 793 13.99 9.28 -1.77
C HIS A 793 13.05 9.05 -2.97
N ALA A 794 12.62 10.11 -3.67
CA ALA A 794 11.66 9.99 -4.79
C ALA A 794 12.10 9.00 -5.89
N HIS A 795 13.40 8.95 -6.19
CA HIS A 795 14.00 7.99 -7.12
C HIS A 795 13.70 6.53 -6.73
N LEU A 796 13.78 6.20 -5.42
CA LEU A 796 13.53 4.85 -4.91
C LEU A 796 12.07 4.44 -5.14
N PHE A 797 11.11 5.30 -4.78
CA PHE A 797 9.69 5.00 -4.96
C PHE A 797 9.31 4.84 -6.44
N LEU A 798 9.89 5.66 -7.32
CA LEU A 798 9.68 5.55 -8.77
C LEU A 798 10.32 4.28 -9.35
N ASN A 799 11.53 3.90 -8.92
CA ASN A 799 12.15 2.63 -9.32
C ASN A 799 11.30 1.42 -8.86
N LEU A 800 10.82 1.42 -7.63
CA LEU A 800 10.05 0.31 -7.05
C LEU A 800 8.67 0.13 -7.68
N LEU A 801 8.00 1.22 -8.05
CA LEU A 801 6.73 1.17 -8.78
C LEU A 801 6.95 0.87 -10.27
N GLY A 802 8.02 1.39 -10.88
CA GLY A 802 8.42 1.09 -12.25
C GLY A 802 8.76 -0.38 -12.50
N LEU A 803 9.33 -1.08 -11.51
CA LEU A 803 9.51 -2.53 -11.53
C LEU A 803 8.19 -3.31 -11.44
N MET A 804 7.10 -2.69 -11.00
CA MET A 804 5.79 -3.33 -10.84
C MET A 804 4.84 -3.10 -12.02
N LEU A 805 5.14 -2.24 -13.00
CA LEU A 805 4.28 -1.95 -14.16
C LEU A 805 3.84 -3.22 -14.92
N SER A 806 4.71 -4.22 -15.03
CA SER A 806 4.38 -5.50 -15.70
C SER A 806 3.69 -6.52 -14.80
N SER A 807 3.36 -6.22 -13.54
CA SER A 807 2.63 -7.15 -12.66
C SER A 807 1.16 -7.30 -13.04
N GLY A 808 0.62 -6.43 -13.90
CA GLY A 808 -0.78 -6.45 -14.28
C GLY A 808 -1.72 -6.17 -13.11
N ILE A 809 -1.36 -5.20 -12.26
CA ILE A 809 -2.30 -4.52 -11.36
C ILE A 809 -3.05 -3.50 -12.21
N PRO A 810 -4.39 -3.42 -12.22
CA PRO A 810 -5.11 -2.57 -13.18
C PRO A 810 -4.83 -1.06 -12.98
N GLU A 811 -4.68 -0.64 -11.74
CA GLU A 811 -4.35 0.74 -11.34
C GLU A 811 -2.84 1.06 -11.33
N LEU A 812 -1.98 0.16 -11.83
CA LEU A 812 -0.54 0.38 -12.07
C LEU A 812 -0.09 -0.46 -13.27
N SER A 813 -0.22 0.14 -14.46
CA SER A 813 -0.02 -0.51 -15.76
C SER A 813 0.77 0.33 -16.78
N ASP A 814 0.84 1.65 -16.60
CA ASP A 814 1.56 2.56 -17.50
C ASP A 814 2.36 3.63 -16.73
N VAL A 815 3.27 4.33 -17.41
CA VAL A 815 4.19 5.29 -16.78
C VAL A 815 3.47 6.57 -16.32
N ASP A 816 2.31 6.88 -16.89
CA ASP A 816 1.41 7.92 -16.36
C ASP A 816 0.95 7.63 -14.91
N ASP A 817 0.90 6.37 -14.50
CA ASP A 817 0.59 5.99 -13.11
C ASP A 817 1.75 6.37 -12.16
N LEU A 818 2.99 6.34 -12.66
CA LEU A 818 4.18 6.83 -11.95
C LEU A 818 4.23 8.37 -11.91
N LYS A 819 3.73 9.03 -12.97
CA LYS A 819 3.64 10.49 -13.06
C LYS A 819 2.85 11.07 -11.88
N TYR A 820 1.79 10.39 -11.43
CA TYR A 820 1.07 10.78 -10.21
C TYR A 820 1.99 10.90 -8.98
N VAL A 821 2.84 9.89 -8.74
CA VAL A 821 3.74 9.85 -7.57
C VAL A 821 4.86 10.88 -7.72
N TYR A 822 5.38 11.07 -8.93
CA TYR A 822 6.33 12.14 -9.23
C TYR A 822 5.73 13.54 -8.92
N ASP A 823 4.52 13.82 -9.42
CA ASP A 823 3.82 15.09 -9.21
C ASP A 823 3.37 15.31 -7.75
N ALA A 824 3.12 14.23 -7.01
CA ALA A 824 2.83 14.27 -5.57
C ALA A 824 4.09 14.51 -4.72
N LEU A 825 5.26 14.01 -5.14
CA LEU A 825 6.55 14.20 -4.47
C LEU A 825 7.23 15.53 -4.84
N ARG A 826 6.94 16.11 -6.01
CA ARG A 826 7.46 17.42 -6.44
C ARG A 826 8.99 17.54 -6.26
N PRO A 827 9.82 16.56 -6.67
CA PRO A 827 11.21 16.45 -6.20
C PRO A 827 12.15 17.59 -6.64
N HIS A 828 11.72 18.42 -7.60
CA HIS A 828 12.41 19.62 -8.07
C HIS A 828 12.27 20.83 -7.11
N GLU A 829 11.26 20.86 -6.23
CA GLU A 829 11.01 22.02 -5.34
C GLU A 829 11.92 22.04 -4.09
N SER A 830 12.10 23.23 -3.49
CA SER A 830 12.79 23.33 -2.20
C SER A 830 11.97 22.70 -1.06
N GLU A 831 12.62 22.33 0.05
CA GLU A 831 11.91 21.84 1.25
C GLU A 831 10.87 22.85 1.79
N ALA A 832 11.12 24.15 1.59
CA ALA A 832 10.24 25.21 2.06
C ALA A 832 9.01 25.41 1.12
N ASP A 833 9.19 25.29 -0.19
CA ASP A 833 8.07 25.31 -1.15
C ASP A 833 7.16 24.08 -0.96
N ALA A 834 7.76 22.91 -0.70
CA ALA A 834 7.04 21.69 -0.35
C ALA A 834 6.30 21.80 1.00
N THR A 835 6.90 22.46 2.00
CA THR A 835 6.23 22.80 3.28
C THR A 835 5.05 23.75 3.05
N MET A 836 5.23 24.79 2.23
CA MET A 836 4.17 25.71 1.79
C MET A 836 3.04 24.98 1.06
N HIS A 837 3.36 24.02 0.20
CA HIS A 837 2.39 23.20 -0.52
C HIS A 837 1.62 22.28 0.44
N PHE A 838 2.30 21.46 1.23
CA PHE A 838 1.65 20.49 2.11
C PHE A 838 0.80 21.16 3.20
N THR A 839 1.23 22.30 3.74
CA THR A 839 0.40 23.11 4.67
C THR A 839 -0.96 23.46 4.05
N ARG A 840 -1.00 23.88 2.78
CA ARG A 840 -2.25 24.18 2.06
C ARG A 840 -3.09 22.92 1.80
N LEU A 841 -2.48 21.74 1.71
CA LEU A 841 -3.22 20.48 1.59
C LEU A 841 -3.92 20.12 2.91
N ILE A 842 -3.30 20.39 4.07
CA ILE A 842 -3.92 20.25 5.39
C ILE A 842 -5.13 21.19 5.51
N GLU A 843 -4.95 22.48 5.19
CA GLU A 843 -6.04 23.48 5.19
C GLU A 843 -7.20 23.09 4.26
N SER A 844 -6.88 22.67 3.03
CA SER A 844 -7.86 22.26 2.02
C SER A 844 -8.61 20.97 2.40
N SER A 845 -7.93 20.03 3.05
CA SER A 845 -8.57 18.80 3.55
C SER A 845 -9.50 19.11 4.73
N LEU A 846 -9.06 19.91 5.70
CA LEU A 846 -9.87 20.31 6.86
C LEU A 846 -11.13 21.10 6.44
N GLY A 847 -11.02 21.95 5.42
CA GLY A 847 -12.14 22.69 4.83
C GLY A 847 -13.11 21.85 3.99
N SER A 848 -12.82 20.56 3.74
CA SER A 848 -13.59 19.73 2.81
C SER A 848 -14.94 19.26 3.38
N VAL A 849 -15.98 20.05 3.12
CA VAL A 849 -17.39 19.64 3.33
C VAL A 849 -17.73 18.37 2.53
N ALA A 850 -17.07 18.14 1.39
CA ALA A 850 -17.26 16.95 0.56
C ALA A 850 -16.87 15.65 1.29
N THR A 851 -15.82 15.67 2.12
CA THR A 851 -15.37 14.51 2.89
C THR A 851 -16.43 14.09 3.91
N LYS A 852 -16.95 15.04 4.69
CA LYS A 852 -18.05 14.80 5.64
C LYS A 852 -19.33 14.30 4.95
N LEU A 853 -19.64 14.84 3.77
CA LEU A 853 -20.78 14.38 2.97
C LEU A 853 -20.61 12.95 2.46
N ASN A 854 -19.41 12.55 2.00
CA ASN A 854 -19.13 11.17 1.60
C ASN A 854 -19.30 10.21 2.80
N PHE A 855 -18.76 10.57 3.98
CA PHE A 855 -18.92 9.79 5.21
C PHE A 855 -20.40 9.61 5.59
N PHE A 856 -21.23 10.66 5.47
CA PHE A 856 -22.66 10.57 5.71
C PHE A 856 -23.39 9.65 4.69
N ILE A 857 -22.99 9.70 3.42
CA ILE A 857 -23.51 8.79 2.39
C ILE A 857 -23.13 7.34 2.70
N HIS A 858 -21.90 7.07 3.17
CA HIS A 858 -21.48 5.74 3.63
C HIS A 858 -22.27 5.27 4.86
N ASN A 859 -22.44 6.13 5.88
CA ASN A 859 -23.28 5.84 7.04
C ASN A 859 -24.68 5.38 6.61
N LEU A 860 -25.32 6.10 5.68
CA LEU A 860 -26.66 5.80 5.18
C LEU A 860 -26.71 4.57 4.26
N ALA A 861 -25.69 4.35 3.42
CA ALA A 861 -25.62 3.20 2.53
C ALA A 861 -25.51 1.89 3.31
N GLN A 862 -24.65 1.85 4.33
CA GLN A 862 -24.45 0.66 5.17
C GLN A 862 -25.69 0.29 6.00
N MET A 863 -26.54 1.27 6.37
CA MET A 863 -27.83 0.95 7.01
C MET A 863 -28.80 0.18 6.10
N LYS A 864 -28.58 0.14 4.78
CA LYS A 864 -29.34 -0.72 3.84
C LYS A 864 -28.83 -2.16 3.77
N PHE A 865 -27.64 -2.43 4.31
CA PHE A 865 -27.01 -3.75 4.36
C PHE A 865 -27.03 -4.38 5.76
N ALA A 866 -27.52 -3.66 6.77
CA ALA A 866 -27.78 -4.21 8.10
C ALA A 866 -28.93 -5.23 8.04
N SER A 867 -28.65 -6.48 8.41
CA SER A 867 -29.66 -7.53 8.57
C SER A 867 -30.64 -7.19 9.69
N SER A 868 -31.92 -7.50 9.49
CA SER A 868 -33.05 -6.98 10.27
C SER A 868 -33.26 -7.65 11.65
N GLU A 869 -32.21 -7.78 12.47
CA GLU A 869 -32.30 -8.36 13.81
C GLU A 869 -32.08 -7.34 14.95
N GLU A 870 -31.38 -6.23 14.69
CA GLU A 870 -31.32 -5.11 15.65
C GLU A 870 -32.54 -4.19 15.48
N ARG A 871 -33.45 -4.19 16.48
CA ARG A 871 -34.55 -3.20 16.55
C ARG A 871 -33.95 -1.81 16.76
N PRO A 872 -34.41 -0.75 16.05
CA PRO A 872 -33.88 0.59 16.25
C PRO A 872 -34.25 1.13 17.64
N VAL A 873 -33.24 1.52 18.43
CA VAL A 873 -33.38 2.14 19.77
C VAL A 873 -33.23 3.66 19.67
N LEU A 874 -33.90 4.43 20.53
CA LEU A 874 -33.76 5.90 20.58
C LEU A 874 -32.44 6.33 21.24
N SER A 875 -31.73 7.30 20.64
CA SER A 875 -30.36 7.68 21.03
C SER A 875 -30.21 8.21 22.46
N PHE A 876 -31.31 8.71 23.02
CA PHE A 876 -31.37 9.33 24.35
C PHE A 876 -32.02 8.43 25.43
N ALA A 877 -32.42 7.20 25.08
CA ALA A 877 -33.14 6.30 25.97
C ALA A 877 -32.34 5.00 26.21
N PRO A 878 -31.75 4.80 27.41
CA PRO A 878 -30.86 3.65 27.69
C PRO A 878 -31.60 2.33 27.94
N ARG A 879 -32.93 2.31 27.85
CA ARG A 879 -33.80 1.14 28.02
C ARG A 879 -34.99 1.24 27.09
N VAL A 880 -35.49 0.10 26.62
CA VAL A 880 -36.72 0.01 25.81
C VAL A 880 -37.92 -0.20 26.73
N TYR A 881 -38.97 0.58 26.50
CA TYR A 881 -40.24 0.51 27.22
C TYR A 881 -41.36 0.13 26.25
N THR A 882 -42.40 -0.53 26.76
CA THR A 882 -43.43 -1.20 25.94
C THR A 882 -44.82 -0.98 26.52
N LEU A 883 -45.86 -1.31 25.74
CA LEU A 883 -47.25 -1.34 26.19
C LEU A 883 -47.44 -2.11 27.52
N LYS A 884 -46.62 -3.14 27.77
CA LYS A 884 -46.68 -3.98 28.98
C LYS A 884 -45.93 -3.41 30.20
N SER A 885 -44.94 -2.53 30.01
CA SER A 885 -44.24 -1.86 31.13
C SER A 885 -44.95 -0.59 31.57
N ASP A 886 -45.58 0.11 30.63
CA ASP A 886 -46.01 1.50 30.81
C ASP A 886 -47.53 1.68 30.87
N GLY A 887 -48.32 0.67 30.50
CA GLY A 887 -49.78 0.78 30.34
C GLY A 887 -50.18 1.59 29.11
N VAL A 888 -51.41 1.43 28.64
CA VAL A 888 -51.90 2.03 27.39
C VAL A 888 -51.79 3.56 27.45
N ILE A 889 -51.09 4.19 26.49
CA ILE A 889 -51.11 5.65 26.35
C ILE A 889 -52.47 6.06 25.81
N ARG A 890 -53.27 6.73 26.64
CA ARG A 890 -54.62 7.19 26.30
C ARG A 890 -54.62 8.53 25.58
N ASN A 891 -53.71 9.43 25.96
CA ASN A 891 -53.66 10.79 25.43
C ASN A 891 -52.27 11.40 25.60
N LEU A 892 -51.89 12.29 24.68
CA LEU A 892 -50.62 13.01 24.65
C LEU A 892 -50.87 14.47 24.25
N PHE A 893 -50.32 15.42 25.00
CA PHE A 893 -50.51 16.85 24.72
C PHE A 893 -49.26 17.68 25.02
N VAL A 894 -48.82 18.53 24.09
CA VAL A 894 -47.63 19.38 24.24
C VAL A 894 -48.02 20.68 24.97
N CYS A 895 -47.88 20.71 26.30
CA CYS A 895 -48.35 21.81 27.15
C CYS A 895 -47.63 23.14 26.90
N ARG A 896 -46.30 23.12 26.89
CA ARG A 896 -45.44 24.31 26.83
C ARG A 896 -44.06 23.97 26.26
N HIS A 897 -43.34 24.97 25.78
CA HIS A 897 -41.89 24.88 25.61
C HIS A 897 -41.18 25.43 26.86
N ILE A 898 -39.91 25.08 27.01
CA ILE A 898 -38.97 25.59 28.02
C ILE A 898 -37.64 25.82 27.29
N LYS A 899 -37.06 27.00 27.46
CA LYS A 899 -35.78 27.37 26.85
C LYS A 899 -34.62 26.68 27.58
N THR A 900 -33.87 25.85 26.88
CA THR A 900 -32.68 25.14 27.40
C THR A 900 -31.41 25.93 27.13
N TYR A 901 -30.52 25.96 28.12
CA TYR A 901 -29.26 26.73 28.08
C TYR A 901 -28.00 25.86 27.95
N THR A 902 -28.10 24.55 28.19
CA THR A 902 -27.02 23.55 28.08
C THR A 902 -27.59 22.19 27.64
N PRO A 903 -26.87 21.39 26.84
CA PRO A 903 -25.58 21.67 26.18
C PRO A 903 -25.73 22.45 24.86
N SER A 904 -26.95 22.72 24.39
CA SER A 904 -27.23 23.58 23.24
C SER A 904 -28.32 24.61 23.58
N LYS A 905 -28.21 25.82 23.00
CA LYS A 905 -29.22 26.88 23.14
C LYS A 905 -30.45 26.51 22.32
N GLY A 906 -31.51 26.05 22.97
CA GLY A 906 -32.68 25.49 22.30
C GLY A 906 -33.99 25.61 23.08
N TYR A 907 -34.98 24.83 22.66
CA TYR A 907 -36.28 24.69 23.32
C TYR A 907 -36.60 23.20 23.47
N SER A 908 -36.90 22.79 24.71
CA SER A 908 -37.53 21.50 25.03
C SER A 908 -39.04 21.69 25.15
N TYR A 909 -39.79 20.70 24.71
CA TYR A 909 -41.25 20.66 24.71
C TYR A 909 -41.71 19.73 25.83
N VAL A 910 -42.58 20.23 26.70
CA VAL A 910 -43.15 19.47 27.82
C VAL A 910 -44.42 18.78 27.34
N VAL A 911 -44.38 17.46 27.24
CA VAL A 911 -45.50 16.61 26.84
C VAL A 911 -46.16 16.05 28.09
N LYS A 912 -47.47 16.28 28.22
CA LYS A 912 -48.34 15.61 29.18
C LYS A 912 -48.71 14.23 28.60
N VAL A 913 -48.48 13.19 29.38
CA VAL A 913 -48.77 11.79 29.05
C VAL A 913 -49.83 11.27 30.01
N GLU A 914 -50.95 10.83 29.47
CA GLU A 914 -52.05 10.25 30.25
C GLU A 914 -52.15 8.75 29.88
N ARG A 915 -52.04 7.88 30.88
CA ARG A 915 -52.06 6.42 30.73
C ARG A 915 -53.35 5.84 31.29
N GLU A 916 -53.85 4.78 30.68
CA GLU A 916 -55.00 4.05 31.20
C GLU A 916 -54.69 3.40 32.55
N GLY A 917 -55.61 3.49 33.51
CA GLY A 917 -55.45 2.98 34.87
C GLY A 917 -54.61 3.84 35.84
N GLN A 918 -53.88 4.87 35.37
CA GLN A 918 -53.13 5.76 36.26
C GLN A 918 -53.95 6.98 36.73
N GLN A 919 -53.97 7.24 38.04
CA GLN A 919 -54.52 8.48 38.59
C GLN A 919 -53.49 9.62 38.49
N GLY A 920 -53.45 10.29 37.34
CA GLY A 920 -52.61 11.46 37.10
C GLY A 920 -52.05 11.49 35.68
N SER A 921 -51.20 12.49 35.41
CA SER A 921 -50.52 12.64 34.12
C SER A 921 -49.04 12.90 34.31
N THR A 922 -48.20 12.10 33.67
CA THR A 922 -46.75 12.31 33.64
C THR A 922 -46.42 13.53 32.77
N LEU A 923 -45.39 14.31 33.14
CA LEU A 923 -44.81 15.32 32.25
C LEU A 923 -43.43 14.83 31.81
N VAL A 924 -43.16 14.80 30.50
CA VAL A 924 -41.86 14.42 29.93
C VAL A 924 -41.32 15.53 29.01
N GLN A 925 -40.02 15.79 29.04
CA GLN A 925 -39.40 16.88 28.27
C GLN A 925 -38.65 16.31 27.07
N ARG A 926 -38.98 16.78 25.86
CA ARG A 926 -38.39 16.30 24.59
C ARG A 926 -38.04 17.45 23.65
N THR A 927 -36.90 17.40 22.98
CA THR A 927 -36.48 18.42 22.00
C THR A 927 -37.10 18.17 20.63
N PHE A 928 -37.13 19.19 19.77
CA PHE A 928 -37.60 19.05 18.38
C PHE A 928 -36.81 18.00 17.59
N GLU A 929 -35.49 17.86 17.86
CA GLU A 929 -34.65 16.88 17.17
C GLU A 929 -34.86 15.45 17.70
N GLU A 930 -35.17 15.26 18.99
CA GLU A 930 -35.62 13.96 19.52
C GLU A 930 -36.95 13.56 18.86
N PHE A 931 -37.91 14.48 18.69
CA PHE A 931 -39.15 14.24 17.93
C PHE A 931 -38.89 13.86 16.46
N HIS A 932 -37.94 14.53 15.80
CA HIS A 932 -37.52 14.18 14.45
C HIS A 932 -36.86 12.80 14.39
N GLU A 933 -36.08 12.42 15.40
CA GLU A 933 -35.47 11.09 15.52
C GLU A 933 -36.54 9.99 15.63
N LEU A 934 -37.55 10.19 16.48
CA LEU A 934 -38.71 9.29 16.60
C LEU A 934 -39.39 9.11 15.24
N HIS A 935 -39.74 10.22 14.57
CA HIS A 935 -40.39 10.15 13.26
C HIS A 935 -39.55 9.41 12.22
N SER A 936 -38.24 9.69 12.18
CA SER A 936 -37.29 9.04 11.26
C SER A 936 -37.19 7.53 11.52
N LYS A 937 -37.21 7.10 12.79
CA LYS A 937 -37.14 5.67 13.14
C LYS A 937 -38.47 4.95 12.94
N LEU A 938 -39.61 5.61 13.12
CA LEU A 938 -40.92 5.08 12.73
C LEU A 938 -41.05 4.90 11.20
N GLN A 939 -40.51 5.81 10.39
CA GLN A 939 -40.45 5.64 8.93
C GLN A 939 -39.65 4.39 8.51
N LEU A 940 -38.62 4.01 9.26
CA LEU A 940 -37.82 2.81 9.00
C LEU A 940 -38.55 1.51 9.40
N ILE A 941 -39.32 1.51 10.49
CA ILE A 941 -40.11 0.33 10.89
C ILE A 941 -41.35 0.16 10.00
N PHE A 942 -42.04 1.25 9.65
CA PHE A 942 -43.36 1.22 9.00
C PHE A 942 -43.40 1.94 7.64
N PRO A 943 -42.49 1.64 6.68
CA PRO A 943 -42.39 2.36 5.40
C PRO A 943 -43.63 2.24 4.51
N SER A 944 -44.47 1.21 4.73
CA SER A 944 -45.73 0.98 4.01
C SER A 944 -46.95 1.67 4.65
N SER A 945 -46.80 2.27 5.83
CA SER A 945 -47.92 2.85 6.60
C SER A 945 -48.10 4.34 6.33
N LYS A 946 -49.32 4.85 6.49
CA LYS A 946 -49.61 6.29 6.45
C LYS A 946 -49.24 6.95 7.78
N LEU A 947 -47.94 7.07 8.05
CA LEU A 947 -47.44 7.88 9.18
C LEU A 947 -47.90 9.35 9.03
N PRO A 948 -48.23 10.04 10.14
CA PRO A 948 -48.62 11.44 10.09
C PRO A 948 -47.45 12.33 9.65
N SER A 949 -47.76 13.41 8.92
CA SER A 949 -46.78 14.37 8.44
C SER A 949 -46.02 15.04 9.59
N PHE A 950 -44.69 15.07 9.47
CA PHE A 950 -43.82 15.72 10.45
C PHE A 950 -43.52 17.18 10.03
N PRO A 951 -43.35 18.13 10.97
CA PRO A 951 -43.07 19.53 10.64
C PRO A 951 -41.71 19.71 9.95
N SER A 952 -41.64 20.63 8.98
CA SER A 952 -40.41 20.90 8.23
C SER A 952 -39.27 21.39 9.13
N ARG A 953 -38.08 20.78 9.00
CA ARG A 953 -36.85 21.26 9.66
C ARG A 953 -36.46 22.67 9.19
N PHE A 954 -36.81 23.05 7.96
CA PHE A 954 -36.58 24.39 7.39
C PHE A 954 -37.86 25.24 7.42
N VAL A 955 -37.77 26.44 8.01
CA VAL A 955 -38.84 27.44 8.00
C VAL A 955 -38.34 28.68 7.28
N ILE A 956 -38.98 29.05 6.17
CA ILE A 956 -38.66 30.26 5.41
C ILE A 956 -39.41 31.44 6.05
N GLY A 957 -38.74 32.14 6.97
CA GLY A 957 -39.30 33.30 7.67
C GLY A 957 -38.29 33.94 8.63
N ARG A 958 -38.44 35.24 8.93
CA ARG A 958 -37.52 36.00 9.79
C ARG A 958 -37.78 35.84 11.32
N SER A 959 -38.61 34.88 11.74
CA SER A 959 -38.93 34.61 13.15
C SER A 959 -37.86 33.74 13.84
N ARG A 960 -36.81 34.39 14.38
CA ARG A 960 -35.87 33.75 15.33
C ARG A 960 -36.35 33.97 16.77
N GLY A 961 -36.48 32.89 17.54
CA GLY A 961 -36.82 32.95 18.98
C GLY A 961 -38.17 32.32 19.31
N GLU A 962 -38.83 32.86 20.32
CA GLU A 962 -39.96 32.26 21.04
C GLU A 962 -41.18 31.94 20.15
N ALA A 963 -41.54 32.84 19.23
CA ALA A 963 -42.64 32.61 18.29
C ALA A 963 -42.44 31.38 17.37
N LEU A 964 -41.20 30.94 17.13
CA LEU A 964 -40.92 29.69 16.43
C LEU A 964 -41.11 28.46 17.34
N ALA A 965 -40.86 28.62 18.66
CA ALA A 965 -41.13 27.58 19.63
C ALA A 965 -42.63 27.38 19.87
N ASP A 966 -43.42 28.46 19.93
CA ASP A 966 -44.89 28.38 20.02
C ASP A 966 -45.52 27.73 18.79
N ARG A 967 -45.13 28.18 17.58
CA ARG A 967 -45.59 27.53 16.34
C ARG A 967 -45.22 26.04 16.31
N ARG A 968 -43.98 25.68 16.68
CA ARG A 968 -43.55 24.28 16.73
C ARG A 968 -44.26 23.47 17.81
N LYS A 969 -44.69 24.09 18.92
CA LYS A 969 -45.53 23.43 19.93
C LYS A 969 -46.87 23.02 19.31
N GLU A 970 -47.53 23.89 18.54
CA GLU A 970 -48.79 23.57 17.86
C GLU A 970 -48.60 22.48 16.79
N GLU A 971 -47.58 22.62 15.94
CA GLU A 971 -47.23 21.65 14.91
C GLU A 971 -46.89 20.27 15.50
N LEU A 972 -46.14 20.21 16.61
CA LEU A 972 -45.85 18.96 17.34
C LEU A 972 -47.09 18.40 18.03
N ASN A 973 -47.97 19.23 18.59
CA ASN A 973 -49.22 18.76 19.20
C ASN A 973 -50.13 18.08 18.16
N GLY A 974 -50.19 18.63 16.95
CA GLY A 974 -50.84 17.99 15.81
C GLY A 974 -50.20 16.65 15.42
N TYR A 975 -48.86 16.61 15.26
CA TYR A 975 -48.13 15.37 14.94
C TYR A 975 -48.37 14.26 15.98
N VAL A 976 -48.27 14.62 17.27
CA VAL A 976 -48.40 13.69 18.40
C VAL A 976 -49.83 13.17 18.55
N TRP A 977 -50.86 13.99 18.31
CA TRP A 977 -52.26 13.53 18.32
C TRP A 977 -52.51 12.48 17.23
N HIS A 978 -52.05 12.72 16.00
CA HIS A 978 -52.23 11.74 14.91
C HIS A 978 -51.40 10.47 15.13
N LEU A 979 -50.28 10.55 15.86
CA LEU A 979 -49.40 9.41 16.11
C LEU A 979 -50.06 8.34 17.00
N ILE A 980 -50.83 8.74 18.02
CA ILE A 980 -51.58 7.81 18.88
C ILE A 980 -52.91 7.35 18.27
N HIS A 981 -53.44 8.07 17.28
CA HIS A 981 -54.61 7.66 16.48
C HIS A 981 -54.23 6.98 15.15
N ALA A 982 -52.97 6.55 15.00
CA ALA A 982 -52.49 5.76 13.86
C ALA A 982 -53.02 4.31 13.93
N THR A 983 -52.60 3.46 12.97
CA THR A 983 -52.89 2.01 13.06
C THR A 983 -52.31 1.43 14.35
N GLN A 984 -52.95 0.40 14.90
CA GLN A 984 -52.56 -0.19 16.18
C GLN A 984 -51.08 -0.61 16.23
N GLU A 985 -50.56 -1.14 15.11
CA GLU A 985 -49.15 -1.51 14.92
C GLU A 985 -48.19 -0.33 15.16
N VAL A 986 -48.54 0.86 14.65
CA VAL A 986 -47.77 2.09 14.84
C VAL A 986 -47.97 2.61 16.27
N ALA A 987 -49.23 2.81 16.68
CA ALA A 987 -49.59 3.43 17.95
C ALA A 987 -49.16 2.63 19.20
N GLN A 988 -48.94 1.31 19.07
CA GLN A 988 -48.46 0.42 20.14
C GLN A 988 -46.97 0.03 20.01
N CYS A 989 -46.22 0.69 19.12
CA CYS A 989 -44.80 0.40 18.87
C CYS A 989 -43.89 0.76 20.06
N ASP A 990 -42.95 -0.13 20.41
CA ASP A 990 -41.93 0.05 21.47
C ASP A 990 -41.22 1.42 21.42
N LEU A 991 -40.99 1.97 20.22
CA LEU A 991 -40.39 3.31 20.05
C LEU A 991 -41.23 4.43 20.69
N ILE A 992 -42.56 4.38 20.57
CA ILE A 992 -43.47 5.39 21.12
C ILE A 992 -43.47 5.31 22.65
N TYR A 993 -43.56 4.10 23.20
CA TYR A 993 -43.57 3.88 24.64
C TYR A 993 -42.23 4.28 25.27
N THR A 994 -41.11 3.93 24.62
CA THR A 994 -39.77 4.41 24.97
C THR A 994 -39.65 5.94 24.89
N PHE A 995 -40.25 6.58 23.87
CA PHE A 995 -40.20 8.03 23.71
C PHE A 995 -40.96 8.78 24.83
N PHE A 996 -42.13 8.29 25.23
CA PHE A 996 -43.01 8.92 26.24
C PHE A 996 -42.88 8.34 27.66
N HIS A 997 -41.85 7.53 27.93
CA HIS A 997 -41.46 7.13 29.29
C HIS A 997 -40.71 8.27 30.01
N PRO A 998 -40.99 8.60 31.29
CA PRO A 998 -40.24 9.61 32.02
C PRO A 998 -38.76 9.22 32.19
N LEU A 999 -37.86 10.17 31.94
CA LEU A 999 -36.41 9.99 32.13
C LEU A 999 -35.98 10.70 33.43
N PRO A 1000 -34.80 10.40 34.03
CA PRO A 1000 -34.32 11.06 35.25
C PRO A 1000 -34.16 12.59 35.17
N ARG A 1001 -34.17 13.15 33.94
CA ARG A 1001 -34.20 14.60 33.68
C ARG A 1001 -35.60 15.23 33.83
N ASP A 1002 -36.65 14.42 33.72
CA ASP A 1002 -38.05 14.83 33.77
C ASP A 1002 -38.58 14.93 35.22
N GLU A 1003 -38.01 14.16 36.15
CA GLU A 1003 -38.44 14.07 37.55
C GLU A 1003 -38.11 15.29 38.42
N ARG A 1004 -37.11 16.11 38.04
CA ARG A 1004 -36.58 17.21 38.87
C ARG A 1004 -37.47 18.47 38.97
N ALA A 1005 -38.71 18.40 38.52
CA ALA A 1005 -39.62 19.56 38.40
C ALA A 1005 -40.52 19.79 39.64
N GLY A 1006 -40.06 19.45 40.84
CA GLY A 1006 -40.91 19.24 42.02
C GLY A 1006 -40.41 19.76 43.38
N SER A 1007 -39.62 20.85 43.43
CA SER A 1007 -39.36 21.56 44.70
C SER A 1007 -38.97 23.03 44.46
N VAL A 1008 -39.38 23.93 45.36
CA VAL A 1008 -38.99 25.34 45.41
C VAL A 1008 -38.74 25.70 46.88
N GLY A 1009 -37.51 26.07 47.25
CA GLY A 1009 -37.19 26.39 48.64
C GLY A 1009 -35.74 26.82 48.92
N THR A 1010 -35.54 28.13 48.96
CA THR A 1010 -34.61 28.85 49.87
C THR A 1010 -33.10 28.73 49.64
N VAL A 1011 -32.40 29.85 49.85
CA VAL A 1011 -30.94 30.03 49.76
C VAL A 1011 -30.27 29.76 51.11
N SER A 1012 -29.12 29.10 51.10
CA SER A 1012 -28.07 29.30 52.12
C SER A 1012 -26.69 29.02 51.52
N SER A 1013 -25.65 29.66 52.06
CA SER A 1013 -24.29 29.66 51.52
C SER A 1013 -23.36 28.68 52.25
N SER A 1014 -22.48 28.04 51.50
CA SER A 1014 -21.18 27.58 52.00
C SER A 1014 -20.15 27.63 50.88
N SER A 1015 -18.88 27.83 51.25
CA SER A 1015 -17.79 28.20 50.35
C SER A 1015 -16.75 27.08 50.22
N PHE A 1016 -16.16 26.93 49.03
CA PHE A 1016 -14.78 26.47 48.90
C PHE A 1016 -14.07 27.19 47.75
N SER A 1017 -12.73 27.19 47.82
CA SER A 1017 -11.72 27.93 47.07
C SER A 1017 -11.96 28.16 45.56
N PRO A 1018 -11.61 29.34 45.01
CA PRO A 1018 -11.36 29.52 43.59
C PRO A 1018 -9.99 28.94 43.18
N ASP A 1019 -9.88 28.52 41.92
CA ASP A 1019 -8.62 28.12 41.28
C ASP A 1019 -7.61 29.27 41.15
N VAL A 1020 -6.35 28.90 40.90
CA VAL A 1020 -5.22 29.82 40.68
C VAL A 1020 -5.47 30.69 39.44
N SER A 1021 -5.85 31.94 39.65
CA SER A 1021 -6.14 32.90 38.59
C SER A 1021 -4.88 33.56 38.04
N TRP A 1022 -4.41 33.08 36.89
CA TRP A 1022 -3.55 33.87 36.00
C TRP A 1022 -4.37 34.98 35.34
N ALA A 1023 -4.65 36.04 36.10
CA ALA A 1023 -5.17 37.29 35.55
C ALA A 1023 -4.05 38.00 34.77
N PRO A 1024 -4.26 38.33 33.47
CA PRO A 1024 -3.26 39.08 32.72
C PRO A 1024 -3.08 40.50 33.29
N VAL A 1025 -1.83 40.97 33.37
CA VAL A 1025 -1.56 42.38 33.62
C VAL A 1025 -1.93 43.17 32.36
N PRO A 1026 -2.78 44.22 32.43
CA PRO A 1026 -3.12 45.00 31.25
C PRO A 1026 -1.87 45.65 30.63
N GLY A 1027 -1.54 45.25 29.40
CA GLY A 1027 -0.41 45.79 28.63
C GLY A 1027 0.79 44.85 28.41
N THR A 1028 0.84 43.66 29.03
CA THR A 1028 1.83 42.64 28.62
C THR A 1028 1.39 41.98 27.32
N VAL A 1029 2.04 42.38 26.23
CA VAL A 1029 2.07 41.61 24.99
C VAL A 1029 2.80 40.30 25.24
N ALA A 1030 2.25 39.19 24.77
CA ALA A 1030 2.83 37.86 24.91
C ALA A 1030 2.60 37.01 23.65
N GLY A 1031 3.51 36.06 23.42
CA GLY A 1031 3.48 35.10 22.33
C GLY A 1031 4.89 34.81 21.79
N GLU A 1032 5.01 33.73 21.02
CA GLU A 1032 6.26 33.36 20.34
C GLU A 1032 6.02 33.12 18.85
N VAL A 1033 6.99 33.50 18.01
CA VAL A 1033 6.99 33.25 16.56
C VAL A 1033 8.10 32.27 16.17
N LYS A 1034 7.74 31.18 15.48
CA LYS A 1034 8.68 30.23 14.87
C LYS A 1034 9.06 30.72 13.48
N LEU A 1035 10.36 30.85 13.22
CA LEU A 1035 10.89 31.24 11.92
C LEU A 1035 11.90 30.21 11.41
N SER A 1036 12.00 30.13 10.09
CA SER A 1036 13.10 29.48 9.38
C SER A 1036 13.80 30.52 8.49
N VAL A 1037 15.11 30.70 8.67
CA VAL A 1037 15.92 31.71 7.97
C VAL A 1037 17.09 31.04 7.23
N LEU A 1038 17.26 31.38 5.96
CA LEU A 1038 18.32 30.87 5.10
C LEU A 1038 18.89 32.03 4.25
N TYR A 1039 20.21 32.07 4.09
CA TYR A 1039 20.88 32.98 3.17
C TYR A 1039 21.69 32.19 2.12
N LYS A 1040 21.39 32.41 0.84
CA LYS A 1040 22.03 31.71 -0.29
C LYS A 1040 21.95 32.59 -1.55
N SER A 1041 23.04 32.62 -2.34
CA SER A 1041 23.10 33.31 -3.64
C SER A 1041 22.64 34.78 -3.60
N ASP A 1042 23.16 35.56 -2.65
CA ASP A 1042 22.79 36.96 -2.37
C ASP A 1042 21.28 37.20 -2.15
N LYS A 1043 20.54 36.17 -1.70
CA LYS A 1043 19.15 36.25 -1.26
C LYS A 1043 19.00 35.80 0.18
N LEU A 1044 18.21 36.54 0.94
CA LEU A 1044 17.76 36.18 2.29
C LEU A 1044 16.31 35.70 2.21
N PHE A 1045 16.09 34.46 2.64
CA PHE A 1045 14.79 33.79 2.69
C PHE A 1045 14.35 33.69 4.16
N ILE A 1046 13.16 34.21 4.47
CA ILE A 1046 12.56 34.16 5.81
C ILE A 1046 11.19 33.52 5.69
N MET A 1047 11.05 32.27 6.15
CA MET A 1047 9.76 31.61 6.27
C MET A 1047 9.18 31.87 7.66
N VAL A 1048 8.01 32.52 7.70
CA VAL A 1048 7.20 32.67 8.91
C VAL A 1048 6.41 31.38 9.07
N MET A 1049 6.71 30.58 10.10
CA MET A 1049 6.12 29.25 10.26
C MET A 1049 4.82 29.30 11.07
N HIS A 1050 4.95 29.54 12.38
CA HIS A 1050 3.85 29.55 13.34
C HIS A 1050 3.99 30.73 14.31
N ILE A 1051 2.89 31.16 14.91
CA ILE A 1051 2.90 31.95 16.14
C ILE A 1051 2.03 31.24 17.16
N ARG A 1052 2.45 31.19 18.43
CA ARG A 1052 1.68 30.62 19.53
C ARG A 1052 1.51 31.61 20.69
N GLY A 1053 0.40 31.49 21.42
CA GLY A 1053 0.18 32.20 22.68
C GLY A 1053 -0.14 33.69 22.58
N LEU A 1054 -0.68 34.16 21.45
CA LEU A 1054 -1.11 35.56 21.32
C LEU A 1054 -2.24 35.91 22.29
N VAL A 1055 -2.18 37.11 22.88
CA VAL A 1055 -3.22 37.64 23.79
C VAL A 1055 -4.48 38.05 23.01
N SER A 1056 -5.65 37.87 23.62
CA SER A 1056 -6.97 38.09 23.02
C SER A 1056 -7.94 38.71 24.03
N ASP A 1057 -8.40 39.93 23.78
CA ASP A 1057 -9.34 40.69 24.64
C ASP A 1057 -10.80 40.24 24.44
N GLY A 1058 -11.03 38.91 24.49
CA GLY A 1058 -12.35 38.28 24.39
C GLY A 1058 -12.84 37.93 22.99
N THR A 1059 -12.17 38.41 21.93
CA THR A 1059 -12.37 37.93 20.56
C THR A 1059 -11.03 37.69 19.87
N ASP A 1060 -10.82 36.43 19.45
CA ASP A 1060 -9.55 35.99 18.84
C ASP A 1060 -9.21 36.84 17.60
N PRO A 1061 -7.95 37.32 17.49
CA PRO A 1061 -7.55 38.27 16.45
C PRO A 1061 -7.50 37.63 15.05
N ASP A 1062 -7.38 38.48 14.03
CA ASP A 1062 -7.04 38.08 12.66
C ASP A 1062 -5.55 38.41 12.37
N PRO A 1063 -4.57 37.67 12.94
CA PRO A 1063 -3.16 38.07 12.96
C PRO A 1063 -2.46 37.94 11.60
N TYR A 1064 -1.56 38.87 11.31
CA TYR A 1064 -0.59 38.82 10.21
C TYR A 1064 0.76 39.43 10.60
N VAL A 1065 1.82 39.03 9.91
CA VAL A 1065 3.19 39.48 10.18
C VAL A 1065 3.65 40.49 9.14
N LYS A 1066 4.37 41.53 9.58
CA LYS A 1066 5.18 42.44 8.76
C LYS A 1066 6.65 42.20 9.09
N LEU A 1067 7.50 42.11 8.06
CA LEU A 1067 8.95 42.10 8.20
C LEU A 1067 9.54 43.36 7.58
N TYR A 1068 10.59 43.89 8.21
CA TYR A 1068 11.44 44.97 7.71
C TYR A 1068 12.91 44.54 7.88
N LEU A 1069 13.76 44.85 6.91
CA LEU A 1069 15.20 44.55 6.97
C LEU A 1069 15.97 45.85 7.20
N LEU A 1070 16.29 46.12 8.46
CA LEU A 1070 16.94 47.35 8.90
C LEU A 1070 18.47 47.25 8.76
N PRO A 1071 19.19 48.37 8.54
CA PRO A 1071 18.66 49.71 8.25
C PRO A 1071 18.00 49.77 6.86
N ASP A 1072 16.80 50.36 6.78
CA ASP A 1072 16.03 50.50 5.52
C ASP A 1072 15.92 51.99 5.12
N PRO A 1073 16.98 52.59 4.57
CA PRO A 1073 16.98 54.02 4.22
C PRO A 1073 16.02 54.36 3.06
N GLN A 1074 15.66 53.38 2.23
CA GLN A 1074 14.75 53.56 1.09
C GLN A 1074 13.29 53.22 1.43
N LYS A 1075 13.02 52.61 2.59
CA LYS A 1075 11.70 52.12 3.05
C LYS A 1075 11.08 51.06 2.12
N THR A 1076 11.91 50.30 1.42
CA THR A 1076 11.53 49.28 0.41
C THR A 1076 11.61 47.84 0.92
N SER A 1077 12.18 47.62 2.11
CA SER A 1077 12.38 46.27 2.68
C SER A 1077 11.08 45.59 3.09
N LYS A 1078 10.00 46.35 3.34
CA LYS A 1078 8.73 45.83 3.89
C LYS A 1078 8.23 44.60 3.13
N ARG A 1079 7.98 43.50 3.87
CA ARG A 1079 7.24 42.31 3.42
C ARG A 1079 6.09 42.05 4.40
N LYS A 1080 5.06 41.29 4.00
CA LYS A 1080 4.00 40.83 4.90
C LYS A 1080 3.46 39.44 4.53
N THR A 1081 2.95 38.71 5.51
CA THR A 1081 2.12 37.50 5.29
C THR A 1081 0.68 37.87 4.94
N LYS A 1082 -0.13 36.86 4.62
CA LYS A 1082 -1.60 36.92 4.74
C LYS A 1082 -2.02 37.02 6.22
N ALA A 1083 -3.28 37.41 6.45
CA ALA A 1083 -3.92 37.30 7.75
C ALA A 1083 -4.52 35.90 7.94
N ALA A 1084 -4.14 35.24 9.03
CA ALA A 1084 -4.84 34.07 9.55
C ALA A 1084 -6.11 34.55 10.28
N ARG A 1085 -7.17 33.75 10.29
CA ARG A 1085 -8.48 34.19 10.80
C ARG A 1085 -8.77 33.66 12.20
N ARG A 1086 -9.19 34.54 13.10
CA ARG A 1086 -9.72 34.28 14.44
C ARG A 1086 -8.94 33.22 15.21
N THR A 1087 -7.66 33.48 15.41
CA THR A 1087 -6.76 32.53 16.08
C THR A 1087 -5.66 33.23 16.86
N CYS A 1088 -5.39 32.73 18.07
CA CYS A 1088 -4.24 33.12 18.88
C CYS A 1088 -2.98 32.28 18.55
N ASN A 1089 -3.14 31.24 17.72
CA ASN A 1089 -2.13 30.25 17.37
C ASN A 1089 -2.06 30.05 15.84
N PRO A 1090 -1.78 31.10 15.03
CA PRO A 1090 -1.78 30.98 13.58
C PRO A 1090 -0.60 30.15 13.04
N THR A 1091 -0.91 29.29 12.06
CA THR A 1091 0.07 28.76 11.10
C THR A 1091 0.08 29.66 9.86
N TYR A 1092 1.26 29.90 9.31
CA TYR A 1092 1.43 30.58 8.02
C TYR A 1092 2.24 29.71 7.05
N ASN A 1093 3.40 29.20 7.50
CA ASN A 1093 4.45 28.64 6.64
C ASN A 1093 4.68 29.46 5.36
N GLU A 1094 4.67 30.80 5.43
CA GLU A 1094 4.83 31.67 4.27
C GLU A 1094 6.27 32.17 4.13
N MET A 1095 6.90 31.89 2.98
CA MET A 1095 8.23 32.40 2.63
C MET A 1095 8.18 33.85 2.14
N LEU A 1096 9.01 34.70 2.74
CA LEU A 1096 9.23 36.10 2.37
C LEU A 1096 10.70 36.29 1.97
N VAL A 1097 10.92 36.80 0.75
CA VAL A 1097 12.25 36.85 0.11
C VAL A 1097 12.75 38.30 -0.03
N TYR A 1098 14.06 38.44 0.19
CA TYR A 1098 14.84 39.66 0.01
C TYR A 1098 15.98 39.37 -0.97
N ASP A 1099 15.84 39.84 -2.21
CA ASP A 1099 16.87 39.73 -3.24
C ASP A 1099 17.97 40.80 -3.09
N LYS A 1100 19.16 40.49 -3.62
CA LYS A 1100 20.30 41.42 -3.74
C LYS A 1100 20.78 41.95 -2.38
N ILE A 1101 20.99 41.03 -1.44
CA ILE A 1101 21.63 41.28 -0.13
C ILE A 1101 23.08 40.79 -0.21
N PRO A 1102 24.08 41.68 -0.37
CA PRO A 1102 25.49 41.28 -0.39
C PRO A 1102 25.91 40.65 0.94
N ARG A 1103 26.84 39.70 0.91
CA ARG A 1103 27.32 39.02 2.13
C ARG A 1103 27.91 39.98 3.18
N GLY A 1104 28.53 41.09 2.74
CA GLY A 1104 29.07 42.12 3.63
C GLY A 1104 27.98 42.90 4.38
N ASP A 1105 26.87 43.19 3.70
CA ASP A 1105 25.71 43.84 4.31
C ASP A 1105 25.06 42.95 5.38
N LEU A 1106 24.95 41.64 5.14
CA LEU A 1106 24.20 40.72 6.00
C LEU A 1106 24.59 40.82 7.48
N GLN A 1107 25.88 41.01 7.78
CA GLN A 1107 26.38 41.13 9.15
C GLN A 1107 25.95 42.42 9.87
N GLN A 1108 25.52 43.44 9.13
CA GLN A 1108 25.07 44.75 9.63
C GLN A 1108 23.54 44.90 9.59
N ARG A 1109 22.81 43.84 9.24
CA ARG A 1109 21.36 43.87 8.99
C ARG A 1109 20.59 43.15 10.11
N THR A 1110 19.43 43.69 10.45
CA THR A 1110 18.51 43.10 11.45
C THR A 1110 17.10 43.01 10.89
N VAL A 1111 16.43 41.89 11.13
CA VAL A 1111 15.01 41.73 10.78
C VAL A 1111 14.17 42.28 11.93
N HIS A 1112 13.38 43.32 11.70
CA HIS A 1112 12.32 43.75 12.61
C HIS A 1112 11.01 43.11 12.18
N LEU A 1113 10.48 42.24 13.04
CA LEU A 1113 9.24 41.51 12.84
C LEU A 1113 8.15 42.15 13.71
N ARG A 1114 7.01 42.51 13.13
CA ARG A 1114 5.82 42.99 13.85
C ARG A 1114 4.61 42.13 13.51
N VAL A 1115 3.92 41.61 14.51
CA VAL A 1115 2.65 40.88 14.42
C VAL A 1115 1.51 41.85 14.70
N LEU A 1116 0.47 41.88 13.87
CA LEU A 1116 -0.69 42.77 14.04
C LEU A 1116 -1.99 42.04 13.72
N SER A 1117 -3.10 42.46 14.33
CA SER A 1117 -4.43 42.07 13.85
C SER A 1117 -4.83 42.93 12.65
N GLU A 1118 -5.41 42.31 11.63
CA GLU A 1118 -6.24 43.03 10.67
C GLU A 1118 -7.54 43.46 11.39
N GLY A 1119 -7.99 44.70 11.15
CA GLY A 1119 -9.05 45.36 11.91
C GLY A 1119 -10.16 45.89 11.00
N ALA A 1120 -11.40 45.87 11.49
CA ALA A 1120 -12.59 46.18 10.68
C ALA A 1120 -12.68 47.63 10.14
N PHE A 1121 -11.91 48.56 10.72
CA PHE A 1121 -11.93 49.99 10.38
C PHE A 1121 -10.52 50.61 10.34
N TRP A 1122 -9.64 50.03 9.53
CA TRP A 1122 -8.29 50.55 9.16
C TRP A 1122 -7.22 50.61 10.26
N GLU A 1123 -7.58 50.73 11.53
CA GLU A 1123 -6.63 50.59 12.63
C GLU A 1123 -6.20 49.13 12.79
N ASN A 1124 -4.89 48.92 12.98
CA ASN A 1124 -4.27 47.59 13.06
C ASN A 1124 -3.57 47.47 14.42
N THR A 1125 -4.16 46.73 15.35
CA THR A 1125 -3.60 46.52 16.70
C THR A 1125 -2.27 45.77 16.62
N LEU A 1126 -1.22 46.27 17.28
CA LEU A 1126 0.03 45.54 17.45
C LEU A 1126 -0.19 44.38 18.43
N LEU A 1127 0.10 43.15 17.99
CA LEU A 1127 0.04 41.92 18.79
C LEU A 1127 1.42 41.45 19.26
N GLY A 1128 2.48 42.15 18.85
CA GLY A 1128 3.84 42.01 19.36
C GLY A 1128 4.93 42.16 18.31
N GLU A 1129 6.17 42.28 18.74
CA GLU A 1129 7.31 42.44 17.86
C GLU A 1129 8.60 41.80 18.39
N THR A 1130 9.55 41.55 17.50
CA THR A 1130 10.88 41.04 17.84
C THR A 1130 11.93 41.53 16.84
N ILE A 1131 13.19 41.58 17.25
CA ILE A 1131 14.33 42.02 16.41
C ILE A 1131 15.37 40.90 16.37
N ILE A 1132 15.72 40.47 15.16
CA ILE A 1132 16.57 39.30 14.92
C ILE A 1132 17.87 39.77 14.24
N GLN A 1133 19.00 39.43 14.86
CA GLN A 1133 20.34 39.74 14.39
C GLN A 1133 20.76 38.74 13.32
N LEU A 1134 21.21 39.19 12.14
CA LEU A 1134 21.66 38.30 11.06
C LEU A 1134 23.18 38.03 11.07
N LYS A 1135 23.92 38.66 12.01
CA LYS A 1135 25.39 38.57 12.14
C LYS A 1135 25.94 37.14 12.26
N ASP A 1136 25.18 36.25 12.91
CA ASP A 1136 25.60 34.88 13.22
C ASP A 1136 25.17 33.86 12.13
N LEU A 1137 24.52 34.32 11.06
CA LEU A 1137 23.89 33.45 10.07
C LEU A 1137 24.87 32.99 8.99
N THR A 1138 25.25 31.71 9.03
CA THR A 1138 26.20 31.09 8.10
C THR A 1138 25.57 30.85 6.71
N PRO A 1139 26.18 31.34 5.61
CA PRO A 1139 25.64 31.14 4.26
C PRO A 1139 25.46 29.66 3.91
N GLY A 1140 24.33 29.33 3.29
CA GLY A 1140 23.95 27.97 2.92
C GLY A 1140 23.37 27.12 4.06
N HIS A 1141 23.51 27.54 5.32
CA HIS A 1141 22.90 26.85 6.46
C HIS A 1141 21.52 27.43 6.76
N ARG A 1142 20.56 26.56 7.12
CA ARG A 1142 19.22 26.98 7.56
C ARG A 1142 19.21 27.06 9.09
N TRP A 1143 18.85 28.23 9.62
CA TRP A 1143 18.52 28.40 11.03
C TRP A 1143 16.99 28.27 11.22
N VAL A 1144 16.55 27.58 12.27
CA VAL A 1144 15.13 27.46 12.64
C VAL A 1144 15.00 27.61 14.16
N GLY A 1145 14.01 28.37 14.63
CA GLY A 1145 13.77 28.53 16.06
C GLY A 1145 12.57 29.42 16.40
N TRP A 1146 12.21 29.41 17.69
CA TRP A 1146 11.20 30.30 18.26
C TRP A 1146 11.85 31.60 18.77
N HIS A 1147 11.17 32.73 18.56
CA HIS A 1147 11.50 34.03 19.15
C HIS A 1147 10.34 34.54 19.99
N GLN A 1148 10.63 35.06 21.17
CA GLN A 1148 9.66 35.77 22.02
C GLN A 1148 9.25 37.10 21.37
N LEU A 1149 7.97 37.45 21.51
CA LEU A 1149 7.37 38.72 21.08
C LEU A 1149 7.25 39.67 22.28
N GLY A 1150 7.87 40.86 22.18
CA GLY A 1150 7.76 41.93 23.15
C GLY A 1150 6.76 43.02 22.75
N SER A 1151 6.53 43.94 23.68
CA SER A 1151 5.94 45.27 23.43
C SER A 1151 7.03 46.29 23.07
N ASP A 1152 6.70 47.23 22.16
CA ASP A 1152 7.57 48.26 21.53
C ASP A 1152 9.04 48.32 22.02
N ILE A 1153 9.98 47.84 21.20
CA ILE A 1153 11.42 47.71 21.50
C ILE A 1153 12.15 49.09 21.39
N ASN A 1154 11.43 50.19 21.65
CA ASN A 1154 11.95 51.58 21.66
C ASN A 1154 11.29 52.40 22.79
N ARG A 1155 11.42 51.92 24.03
CA ARG A 1155 11.19 52.66 25.27
C ARG A 1155 12.37 52.49 26.22
#